data_AF-A0A7S6VW14-F1
#
_entry.id   AF-A0A7S6VW14-F1
#
_cell.length_a   1.000
_cell.length_b   1.000
_cell.length_c   1.000
_cell.angle_alpha   90.00
_cell.angle_beta   90.00
_cell.angle_gamma   90.00
#
_symmetry.space_group_name_H-M   'P 1'
#
loop_
_entity.id
_entity.type
_entity.pdbx_description
1 polymer ?
#
loop_
_entity_poly.entity_id
_entity_poly.type
_entity_poly.pdbx_seq_one_letter_code
_entity_poly.pdbx_strand_id
1 'polypeptide(L)'
;MNRKTQQDMQGLLQYFYQKKLPPLGLKYAEALFKINPDFSDESLHDIDTLLIALHRQNVRPNDLVTQRNGLNFLMMLIAYLGDVLAQRTHYPVQWYNYHEAIKILPSDDELPLDFFSSMVALINHQVCLPLAVIADVLHHGENAEKTCLSYVHLRQSIIEKNHTQNINENCAEYIQALQQHRYLSGGNAYHQATDLIDFDFSLVSLQKIDLLLNRIRQYEQLNEASYATFMQDKEKLNFLVALSYYLGTTIAHQTLSSVKWFSFEEYKALLSQEDDEEFRYELAQVFVFQNQISYPMSVLTAILFDAKQPVQSCLTYVQKYIDLSTQSLVYFPSALKDIQQPEITANITQAFKHAGFLAAYASFMLDGSSLDPCLLVSKDHKVQIIKLMQDNPRELAFAELEQNPHGYPFQLFCEDIHAYLPTGRTDAIYLKIQIYTPIETTVSLVIPYTKTADNKIEHIYSVVQYTSSNLSLAQFDAAMTTFYQNAFEFQDSFTQQSFWQAHFQENILRKPASFLFNDTQSDEFNSALQTLYPIKMVETPKPSITLENTSQENAAQENKAQLENTSVTELPEVSHPALLKALDILASSEDDPEKSQQAIGIISSLIINNDPEAMQLMAHFHADGKYVEKDPKQAFFYLVEVAKLQMDESSFKDAMRFYASPVHALDKTDPDVEEWLLGLAADFDRATAEKPEIAQLNSSSSRRRVIQKADQPLTTAQWINRFLIGISVILILIILFK
;
A
#
# COMPACT_ATOMS: atom_id res chain seq x y z
N MET A 1 -38.29 2.20 12.34
CA MET A 1 -38.59 1.54 11.05
C MET A 1 -39.57 0.39 11.28
N ASN A 2 -40.74 0.44 10.65
CA ASN A 2 -41.82 -0.53 10.86
C ASN A 2 -41.69 -1.65 9.80
N ARG A 3 -41.04 -2.77 10.13
CA ARG A 3 -40.69 -3.83 9.16
C ARG A 3 -41.62 -5.02 9.26
N LYS A 4 -42.59 -5.10 8.35
CA LYS A 4 -43.49 -6.25 8.20
C LYS A 4 -42.74 -7.58 8.08
N THR A 5 -41.65 -7.62 7.31
CA THR A 5 -40.77 -8.79 7.16
C THR A 5 -40.17 -9.26 8.50
N GLN A 6 -39.66 -8.33 9.31
CA GLN A 6 -39.11 -8.65 10.64
C GLN A 6 -40.20 -9.23 11.56
N GLN A 7 -41.39 -8.62 11.56
CA GLN A 7 -42.54 -9.05 12.37
C GLN A 7 -43.04 -10.44 11.95
N ASP A 8 -43.13 -10.71 10.64
CA ASP A 8 -43.55 -12.00 10.10
C ASP A 8 -42.56 -13.12 10.49
N MET A 9 -41.25 -12.86 10.40
CA MET A 9 -40.20 -13.83 10.80
C MET A 9 -40.24 -14.11 12.31
N GLN A 10 -40.31 -13.08 13.15
CA GLN A 10 -40.39 -13.23 14.60
C GLN A 10 -41.68 -13.96 15.02
N GLY A 11 -42.81 -13.66 14.37
CA GLY A 11 -44.07 -14.33 14.62
C GLY A 11 -44.00 -15.84 14.34
N LEU A 12 -43.44 -16.24 13.19
CA LEU A 12 -43.27 -17.65 12.84
C LEU A 12 -42.29 -18.38 13.77
N LEU A 13 -41.20 -17.73 14.18
CA LEU A 13 -40.26 -18.27 15.16
C LEU A 13 -40.93 -18.57 16.51
N GLN A 14 -41.77 -17.66 17.01
CA GLN A 14 -42.50 -17.90 18.26
C GLN A 14 -43.41 -19.13 18.20
N TYR A 15 -44.06 -19.38 17.05
CA TYR A 15 -44.84 -20.60 16.85
C TYR A 15 -43.98 -21.86 16.87
N PHE A 16 -42.77 -21.80 16.29
CA PHE A 16 -41.81 -22.90 16.33
C PHE A 16 -41.33 -23.20 17.75
N TYR A 17 -40.90 -22.17 18.50
CA TYR A 17 -40.48 -22.32 19.90
C TYR A 17 -41.58 -22.86 20.81
N GLN A 18 -42.83 -22.44 20.57
CA GLN A 18 -43.99 -22.91 21.32
C GLN A 18 -44.55 -24.26 20.83
N LYS A 19 -44.00 -24.82 19.75
CA LYS A 19 -44.50 -26.03 19.07
C LYS A 19 -46.00 -25.94 18.73
N LYS A 20 -46.44 -24.78 18.22
CA LYS A 20 -47.82 -24.48 17.84
C LYS A 20 -47.95 -24.19 16.36
N LEU A 21 -49.10 -24.54 15.78
CA LEU A 21 -49.39 -24.22 14.37
C LEU A 21 -49.70 -22.72 14.21
N PRO A 22 -49.10 -22.04 13.22
CA PRO A 22 -49.45 -20.67 12.88
C PRO A 22 -50.81 -20.58 12.15
N PRO A 23 -51.46 -19.40 12.08
CA PRO A 23 -52.83 -19.23 11.55
C PRO A 23 -53.05 -19.69 10.10
N LEU A 24 -51.99 -19.77 9.28
CA LEU A 24 -52.03 -20.22 7.88
C LEU A 24 -51.41 -21.60 7.68
N GLY A 25 -51.20 -22.34 8.77
CA GLY A 25 -50.62 -23.69 8.77
C GLY A 25 -49.11 -23.69 8.57
N LEU A 26 -48.49 -24.84 8.84
CA LEU A 26 -47.06 -25.08 8.70
C LEU A 26 -46.87 -26.48 8.13
N LYS A 27 -46.31 -26.57 6.92
CA LYS A 27 -46.04 -27.87 6.29
C LYS A 27 -44.96 -28.60 7.10
N TYR A 28 -45.06 -29.92 7.20
CA TYR A 28 -44.14 -30.76 7.98
C TYR A 28 -44.00 -30.39 9.46
N ALA A 29 -45.01 -29.73 10.06
CA ALA A 29 -44.99 -29.31 11.46
C ALA A 29 -44.67 -30.45 12.45
N GLU A 30 -45.17 -31.66 12.22
CA GLU A 30 -44.89 -32.81 13.09
C GLU A 30 -43.39 -33.17 13.12
N ALA A 31 -42.72 -33.10 11.97
CA ALA A 31 -41.28 -33.37 11.89
C ALA A 31 -40.48 -32.22 12.49
N LEU A 32 -40.86 -30.97 12.19
CA LEU A 32 -40.22 -29.78 12.75
C LEU A 32 -40.31 -29.72 14.26
N PHE A 33 -41.48 -29.99 14.85
CA PHE A 33 -41.66 -29.91 16.30
C PHE A 33 -40.95 -31.03 17.07
N LYS A 34 -40.39 -32.04 16.38
CA LYS A 34 -39.48 -33.02 16.99
C LYS A 34 -38.09 -32.45 17.22
N ILE A 35 -37.67 -31.47 16.41
CA ILE A 35 -36.38 -30.77 16.56
C ILE A 35 -36.43 -29.91 17.83
N ASN A 36 -35.35 -29.93 18.62
CA ASN A 36 -35.22 -29.07 19.79
C ASN A 36 -34.55 -27.75 19.37
N PRO A 37 -35.23 -26.59 19.49
CA PRO A 37 -34.67 -25.33 19.03
C PRO A 37 -33.80 -24.68 20.10
N ASP A 38 -32.66 -25.29 20.42
CA ASP A 38 -31.74 -24.88 21.50
C ASP A 38 -30.45 -24.20 21.02
N PHE A 39 -30.39 -23.90 19.72
CA PHE A 39 -29.27 -23.22 19.06
C PHE A 39 -27.99 -24.07 18.98
N SER A 40 -28.06 -25.37 19.30
CA SER A 40 -26.94 -26.31 19.24
C SER A 40 -26.64 -26.79 17.82
N ASP A 41 -25.47 -27.39 17.63
CA ASP A 41 -25.12 -28.06 16.38
C ASP A 41 -26.05 -29.25 16.09
N GLU A 42 -26.58 -29.90 17.14
CA GLU A 42 -27.53 -31.00 17.03
C GLU A 42 -28.85 -30.52 16.39
N SER A 43 -29.35 -29.35 16.82
CA SER A 43 -30.57 -28.76 16.23
C SER A 43 -30.42 -28.44 14.73
N LEU A 44 -29.22 -28.01 14.30
CA LEU A 44 -28.92 -27.74 12.89
C LEU A 44 -28.76 -29.04 12.09
N HIS A 45 -28.15 -30.06 12.68
CA HIS A 45 -28.01 -31.38 12.08
C HIS A 45 -29.37 -32.07 11.87
N ASP A 46 -30.30 -31.92 12.81
CA ASP A 46 -31.68 -32.41 12.67
C ASP A 46 -32.43 -31.72 11.52
N ILE A 47 -32.21 -30.41 11.33
CA ILE A 47 -32.76 -29.66 10.19
C ILE A 47 -32.17 -30.17 8.88
N ASP A 48 -30.86 -30.38 8.82
CA ASP A 48 -30.19 -30.96 7.64
C ASP A 48 -30.78 -32.34 7.31
N THR A 49 -30.96 -33.19 8.31
CA THR A 49 -31.54 -34.53 8.17
C THR A 49 -32.97 -34.47 7.62
N LEU A 50 -33.78 -33.52 8.12
CA LEU A 50 -35.14 -33.30 7.62
C LEU A 50 -35.12 -32.85 6.15
N LEU A 51 -34.29 -31.87 5.79
CA LEU A 51 -34.20 -31.36 4.41
C LEU A 51 -33.73 -32.44 3.44
N ILE A 52 -32.76 -33.28 3.83
CA ILE A 52 -32.30 -34.43 3.04
C ILE A 52 -33.43 -35.46 2.86
N ALA A 53 -34.21 -35.75 3.91
CA ALA A 53 -35.36 -36.65 3.81
C ALA A 53 -36.43 -36.11 2.84
N LEU A 54 -36.67 -34.80 2.84
CA LEU A 54 -37.58 -34.14 1.90
C LEU A 54 -37.03 -34.15 0.46
N HIS A 55 -35.72 -33.96 0.28
CA HIS A 55 -35.07 -34.09 -1.01
C HIS A 55 -35.30 -35.48 -1.62
N ARG A 56 -35.14 -36.55 -0.82
CA ARG A 56 -35.40 -37.95 -1.23
C ARG A 56 -36.86 -38.20 -1.63
N GLN A 57 -37.80 -37.39 -1.12
CA GLN A 57 -39.22 -37.40 -1.52
C GLN A 57 -39.50 -36.51 -2.75
N ASN A 58 -38.46 -36.03 -3.43
CA ASN A 58 -38.54 -35.10 -4.56
C ASN A 58 -39.21 -33.75 -4.24
N VAL A 59 -39.16 -33.31 -2.99
CA VAL A 59 -39.62 -31.96 -2.62
C VAL A 59 -38.56 -30.95 -3.05
N ARG A 60 -38.98 -29.89 -3.75
CA ARG A 60 -38.11 -28.77 -4.15
C ARG A 60 -38.62 -27.44 -3.56
N PRO A 61 -37.78 -26.39 -3.48
CA PRO A 61 -38.19 -25.09 -2.97
C PRO A 61 -39.42 -24.52 -3.67
N ASN A 62 -39.50 -24.69 -5.00
CA ASN A 62 -40.63 -24.23 -5.81
C ASN A 62 -41.96 -24.89 -5.40
N ASP A 63 -41.94 -26.13 -4.92
CA ASP A 63 -43.16 -26.83 -4.47
C ASP A 63 -43.68 -26.27 -3.14
N LEU A 64 -42.80 -25.68 -2.33
CA LEU A 64 -43.13 -25.16 -1.00
C LEU A 64 -43.68 -23.74 -1.08
N VAL A 65 -43.19 -22.91 -2.00
CA VAL A 65 -43.61 -21.50 -2.14
C VAL A 65 -45.00 -21.35 -2.74
N THR A 66 -45.49 -22.35 -3.46
CA THR A 66 -46.83 -22.34 -4.08
C THR A 66 -47.97 -22.36 -3.06
N GLN A 67 -47.71 -22.79 -1.83
CA GLN A 67 -48.71 -22.89 -0.76
C GLN A 67 -48.27 -22.09 0.48
N ARG A 68 -49.20 -21.40 1.12
CA ARG A 68 -48.91 -20.56 2.30
C ARG A 68 -48.27 -21.34 3.46
N ASN A 69 -48.72 -22.57 3.70
CA ASN A 69 -48.16 -23.44 4.73
C ASN A 69 -46.73 -23.93 4.39
N GLY A 70 -46.39 -24.09 3.12
CA GLY A 70 -45.05 -24.44 2.65
C GLY A 70 -44.10 -23.23 2.68
N LEU A 71 -44.60 -22.03 2.35
CA LEU A 71 -43.85 -20.80 2.53
C LEU A 71 -43.52 -20.55 4.01
N ASN A 72 -44.48 -20.77 4.92
CA ASN A 72 -44.25 -20.68 6.36
C ASN A 72 -43.17 -21.66 6.84
N PHE A 73 -43.07 -22.85 6.23
CA PHE A 73 -42.01 -23.83 6.53
C PHE A 73 -40.63 -23.28 6.18
N LEU A 74 -40.46 -22.74 4.97
CA LEU A 74 -39.19 -22.13 4.54
C LEU A 74 -38.83 -20.91 5.38
N MET A 75 -39.79 -20.00 5.59
CA MET A 75 -39.57 -18.79 6.38
C MET A 75 -39.17 -19.10 7.82
N MET A 76 -39.76 -20.12 8.44
CA MET A 76 -39.39 -20.54 9.78
C MET A 76 -37.95 -21.05 9.84
N LEU A 77 -37.53 -21.91 8.91
CA LEU A 77 -36.15 -22.41 8.86
C LEU A 77 -35.15 -21.27 8.62
N ILE A 78 -35.45 -20.37 7.68
CA ILE A 78 -34.62 -19.17 7.42
C ILE A 78 -34.49 -18.33 8.69
N ALA A 79 -35.61 -18.06 9.35
CA ALA A 79 -35.66 -17.27 10.57
C ALA A 79 -34.85 -17.94 11.69
N TYR A 80 -34.94 -19.27 11.83
CA TYR A 80 -34.22 -20.02 12.84
C TYR A 80 -32.70 -19.99 12.60
N LEU A 81 -32.23 -20.17 11.36
CA LEU A 81 -30.80 -20.03 11.05
C LEU A 81 -30.26 -18.62 11.38
N GLY A 82 -31.06 -17.58 11.11
CA GLY A 82 -30.72 -16.22 11.51
C GLY A 82 -30.68 -16.03 13.04
N ASP A 83 -31.61 -16.67 13.76
CA ASP A 83 -31.69 -16.58 15.23
C ASP A 83 -30.54 -17.36 15.90
N VAL A 84 -30.13 -18.50 15.34
CA VAL A 84 -28.93 -19.23 15.79
C VAL A 84 -27.68 -18.38 15.61
N LEU A 85 -27.50 -17.74 14.45
CA LEU A 85 -26.38 -16.84 14.22
C LEU A 85 -26.42 -15.64 15.18
N ALA A 86 -27.58 -15.04 15.40
CA ALA A 86 -27.75 -13.92 16.33
C ALA A 86 -27.41 -14.32 17.78
N GLN A 87 -27.85 -15.51 18.20
CA GLN A 87 -27.61 -16.02 19.54
C GLN A 87 -26.12 -16.37 19.77
N ARG A 88 -25.46 -16.98 18.78
CA ARG A 88 -24.05 -17.39 18.89
C ARG A 88 -23.07 -16.24 18.77
N THR A 89 -23.38 -15.25 17.94
CA THR A 89 -22.50 -14.08 17.69
C THR A 89 -22.86 -12.86 18.55
N HIS A 90 -23.96 -12.92 19.31
CA HIS A 90 -24.51 -11.81 20.10
C HIS A 90 -24.92 -10.56 19.30
N TYR A 91 -25.04 -10.65 17.97
CA TYR A 91 -25.51 -9.57 17.11
C TYR A 91 -26.98 -9.75 16.72
N PRO A 92 -27.81 -8.69 16.77
CA PRO A 92 -29.21 -8.80 16.39
C PRO A 92 -29.36 -9.04 14.88
N VAL A 93 -30.28 -9.94 14.51
CA VAL A 93 -30.65 -10.15 13.11
C VAL A 93 -31.66 -9.12 12.63
N GLN A 94 -31.33 -8.47 11.53
CA GLN A 94 -32.21 -7.55 10.81
C GLN A 94 -32.66 -8.17 9.49
N TRP A 95 -33.97 -8.32 9.30
CA TRP A 95 -34.56 -8.88 8.10
C TRP A 95 -34.97 -7.80 7.10
N TYR A 96 -34.67 -8.06 5.83
CA TYR A 96 -34.99 -7.22 4.68
C TYR A 96 -35.52 -8.08 3.54
N ASN A 97 -36.45 -7.56 2.75
CA ASN A 97 -36.72 -8.14 1.43
C ASN A 97 -35.65 -7.65 0.42
N TYR A 98 -35.57 -8.28 -0.75
CA TYR A 98 -34.61 -7.92 -1.80
C TYR A 98 -34.55 -6.40 -2.08
N HIS A 99 -35.69 -5.76 -2.30
CA HIS A 99 -35.78 -4.33 -2.65
C HIS A 99 -35.37 -3.40 -1.50
N GLU A 100 -35.44 -3.87 -0.26
CA GLU A 100 -34.96 -3.16 0.92
C GLU A 100 -33.46 -3.40 1.12
N ALA A 101 -32.99 -4.62 0.87
CA ALA A 101 -31.60 -5.03 1.02
C ALA A 101 -30.67 -4.31 0.04
N ILE A 102 -31.03 -4.23 -1.25
CA ILE A 102 -30.23 -3.52 -2.26
C ILE A 102 -30.11 -2.00 -2.00
N LYS A 103 -30.96 -1.42 -1.15
CA LYS A 103 -30.91 0.01 -0.80
C LYS A 103 -29.95 0.29 0.36
N ILE A 104 -29.52 -0.72 1.08
CA ILE A 104 -28.71 -0.59 2.30
C ILE A 104 -27.35 -1.31 2.20
N LEU A 105 -27.17 -2.17 1.20
CA LEU A 105 -25.95 -2.93 0.99
C LEU A 105 -24.97 -2.18 0.06
N PRO A 106 -23.64 -2.36 0.26
CA PRO A 106 -22.64 -1.86 -0.68
C PRO A 106 -22.93 -2.32 -2.11
N SER A 107 -22.57 -1.50 -3.10
CA SER A 107 -22.67 -1.79 -4.54
C SER A 107 -21.97 -3.10 -4.97
N ASP A 108 -21.05 -3.61 -4.15
CA ASP A 108 -20.24 -4.83 -4.37
C ASP A 108 -20.91 -6.14 -3.96
N ASP A 109 -21.90 -6.06 -3.07
CA ASP A 109 -22.72 -7.21 -2.74
C ASP A 109 -23.74 -7.37 -3.88
N GLU A 110 -23.30 -7.97 -4.99
CA GLU A 110 -24.20 -8.41 -6.06
C GLU A 110 -25.16 -9.48 -5.50
N LEU A 111 -26.26 -9.02 -4.91
CA LEU A 111 -27.40 -9.87 -4.59
C LEU A 111 -28.04 -10.29 -5.92
N PRO A 112 -28.02 -11.59 -6.27
CA PRO A 112 -28.69 -12.03 -7.48
C PRO A 112 -30.18 -11.70 -7.39
N LEU A 113 -30.74 -11.14 -8.46
CA LEU A 113 -32.20 -10.92 -8.59
C LEU A 113 -32.89 -12.28 -8.82
N ASP A 114 -32.89 -13.11 -7.79
CA ASP A 114 -33.47 -14.44 -7.81
C ASP A 114 -34.32 -14.69 -6.57
N PHE A 115 -34.99 -15.84 -6.56
CA PHE A 115 -35.85 -16.24 -5.45
C PHE A 115 -35.06 -16.38 -4.13
N PHE A 116 -33.76 -16.67 -4.17
CA PHE A 116 -32.94 -16.94 -3.00
C PHE A 116 -32.54 -15.66 -2.25
N SER A 117 -32.47 -14.54 -2.95
CA SER A 117 -32.29 -13.19 -2.38
C SER A 117 -33.58 -12.52 -1.93
N SER A 118 -34.73 -13.23 -1.96
CA SER A 118 -36.03 -12.66 -1.57
C SER A 118 -36.12 -12.31 -0.09
N MET A 119 -35.32 -12.97 0.76
CA MET A 119 -35.24 -12.74 2.21
C MET A 119 -33.78 -12.67 2.64
N VAL A 120 -33.34 -11.47 3.01
CA VAL A 120 -31.95 -11.17 3.36
C VAL A 120 -31.86 -10.89 4.86
N ALA A 121 -30.97 -11.60 5.54
CA ALA A 121 -30.58 -11.28 6.91
C ALA A 121 -29.32 -10.42 6.89
N LEU A 122 -29.32 -9.34 7.66
CA LEU A 122 -28.12 -8.56 7.98
C LEU A 122 -27.78 -8.78 9.45
N ILE A 123 -26.58 -9.29 9.71
CA ILE A 123 -26.04 -9.53 11.05
C ILE A 123 -24.64 -8.94 11.09
N ASN A 124 -24.39 -7.95 11.95
CA ASN A 124 -23.12 -7.20 12.01
C ASN A 124 -22.61 -6.74 10.63
N HIS A 125 -23.45 -6.04 9.86
CA HIS A 125 -23.15 -5.57 8.50
C HIS A 125 -22.81 -6.67 7.47
N GLN A 126 -22.95 -7.95 7.81
CA GLN A 126 -22.74 -9.07 6.90
C GLN A 126 -24.05 -9.60 6.32
N VAL A 127 -24.04 -9.81 5.00
CA VAL A 127 -25.17 -10.38 4.26
C VAL A 127 -25.24 -11.88 4.49
N CYS A 128 -26.35 -12.31 5.07
CA CYS A 128 -26.69 -13.71 5.29
C CYS A 128 -27.87 -14.09 4.38
N LEU A 129 -27.72 -15.20 3.65
CA LEU A 129 -28.71 -15.74 2.71
C LEU A 129 -29.11 -17.18 3.08
N PRO A 130 -29.86 -17.39 4.19
CA PRO A 130 -30.18 -18.74 4.65
C PRO A 130 -31.07 -19.53 3.70
N LEU A 131 -31.86 -18.85 2.86
CA LEU A 131 -32.68 -19.52 1.85
C LEU A 131 -31.83 -20.20 0.77
N ALA A 132 -30.66 -19.65 0.43
CA ALA A 132 -29.76 -20.23 -0.55
C ALA A 132 -29.26 -21.61 -0.10
N VAL A 133 -28.85 -21.74 1.17
CA VAL A 133 -28.40 -23.04 1.72
C VAL A 133 -29.56 -24.03 1.86
N ILE A 134 -30.74 -23.60 2.34
CA ILE A 134 -31.90 -24.48 2.44
C ILE A 134 -32.31 -25.01 1.05
N ALA A 135 -32.24 -24.14 0.03
CA ALA A 135 -32.53 -24.52 -1.34
C ALA A 135 -31.50 -25.48 -1.91
N ASP A 136 -30.21 -25.30 -1.62
CA ASP A 136 -29.14 -26.19 -2.05
C ASP A 136 -29.34 -27.61 -1.49
N VAL A 137 -29.63 -27.72 -0.19
CA VAL A 137 -29.92 -29.02 0.46
C VAL A 137 -31.17 -29.68 -0.12
N LEU A 138 -32.24 -28.93 -0.40
CA LEU A 138 -33.44 -29.49 -1.03
C LEU A 138 -33.22 -29.93 -2.50
N HIS A 139 -32.27 -29.32 -3.21
CA HIS A 139 -31.95 -29.70 -4.60
C HIS A 139 -30.98 -30.87 -4.69
N HIS A 140 -29.98 -30.93 -3.82
CA HIS A 140 -28.85 -31.85 -3.95
C HIS A 140 -28.75 -32.90 -2.82
N GLY A 141 -29.53 -32.76 -1.75
CA GLY A 141 -29.56 -33.70 -0.64
C GLY A 141 -28.19 -33.83 0.03
N GLU A 142 -27.69 -35.05 0.17
CA GLU A 142 -26.37 -35.34 0.74
C GLU A 142 -25.20 -34.79 -0.09
N ASN A 143 -25.45 -34.45 -1.37
CA ASN A 143 -24.42 -33.90 -2.26
C ASN A 143 -24.43 -32.37 -2.30
N ALA A 144 -25.16 -31.70 -1.39
CA ALA A 144 -25.16 -30.24 -1.31
C ALA A 144 -23.76 -29.71 -0.96
N GLU A 145 -23.42 -28.53 -1.50
CA GLU A 145 -22.12 -27.90 -1.26
C GLU A 145 -22.02 -27.43 0.20
N LYS A 146 -23.14 -26.95 0.74
CA LYS A 146 -23.25 -26.48 2.12
C LYS A 146 -24.52 -27.03 2.77
N THR A 147 -24.41 -27.37 4.05
CA THR A 147 -25.56 -27.74 4.88
C THR A 147 -25.88 -26.57 5.81
N CYS A 148 -27.03 -26.59 6.47
CA CYS A 148 -27.41 -25.59 7.46
C CYS A 148 -26.36 -25.48 8.57
N LEU A 149 -25.85 -26.60 9.06
CA LEU A 149 -24.77 -26.63 10.06
C LEU A 149 -23.48 -25.98 9.55
N SER A 150 -22.97 -26.39 8.38
CA SER A 150 -21.71 -25.84 7.85
C SER A 150 -21.84 -24.37 7.44
N TYR A 151 -23.03 -23.95 6.98
CA TYR A 151 -23.34 -22.54 6.71
C TYR A 151 -23.28 -21.68 7.97
N VAL A 152 -23.86 -22.14 9.09
CA VAL A 152 -23.84 -21.40 10.36
C VAL A 152 -22.41 -21.27 10.86
N HIS A 153 -21.61 -22.34 10.89
CA HIS A 153 -20.20 -22.29 11.30
C HIS A 153 -19.38 -21.31 10.45
N LEU A 154 -19.53 -21.37 9.13
CA LEU A 154 -18.85 -20.43 8.23
C LEU A 154 -19.25 -18.98 8.52
N ARG A 155 -20.55 -18.69 8.62
CA ARG A 155 -21.03 -17.33 8.84
C ARG A 155 -20.70 -16.80 10.22
N GLN A 156 -20.76 -17.64 11.24
CA GLN A 156 -20.30 -17.31 12.59
C GLN A 156 -18.83 -16.84 12.56
N SER A 157 -17.94 -17.61 11.93
CA SER A 157 -16.52 -17.24 11.84
C SER A 157 -16.28 -15.91 11.08
N ILE A 158 -17.10 -15.61 10.07
CA ILE A 158 -17.01 -14.35 9.31
C ILE A 158 -17.54 -13.17 10.14
N ILE A 159 -18.68 -13.36 10.81
CA ILE A 159 -19.32 -12.32 11.63
C ILE A 159 -18.46 -11.97 12.85
N GLU A 160 -17.85 -12.96 13.50
CA GLU A 160 -16.96 -12.77 14.65
C GLU A 160 -15.63 -12.13 14.24
N LYS A 161 -15.11 -12.41 13.04
CA LYS A 161 -13.90 -11.73 12.51
C LYS A 161 -14.09 -10.24 12.26
N ASN A 162 -15.32 -9.77 12.02
CA ASN A 162 -15.61 -8.34 11.83
C ASN A 162 -15.58 -7.49 13.11
N HIS A 163 -15.30 -8.08 14.27
CA HIS A 163 -15.12 -7.33 15.52
C HIS A 163 -13.75 -6.63 15.63
N THR A 164 -12.85 -6.81 14.64
CA THR A 164 -11.47 -6.32 14.69
C THR A 164 -10.97 -5.83 13.32
N GLN A 165 -11.72 -5.01 12.59
CA GLN A 165 -11.07 -4.25 11.50
C GLN A 165 -10.17 -3.22 12.15
N ASN A 166 -8.90 -3.58 12.32
CA ASN A 166 -7.87 -2.69 12.79
C ASN A 166 -7.81 -1.52 11.80
N ILE A 167 -8.08 -0.30 12.27
CA ILE A 167 -8.12 0.87 11.40
C ILE A 167 -6.80 1.09 10.65
N ASN A 168 -5.68 0.61 11.19
CA ASN A 168 -4.37 0.67 10.52
C ASN A 168 -4.23 -0.40 9.42
N GLU A 169 -4.90 -1.55 9.54
CA GLU A 169 -5.00 -2.54 8.45
C GLU A 169 -5.91 -2.01 7.33
N ASN A 170 -7.07 -1.44 7.70
CA ASN A 170 -7.95 -0.77 6.74
C ASN A 170 -7.20 0.36 6.00
N CYS A 171 -6.43 1.19 6.70
CA CYS A 171 -5.58 2.19 6.07
C CYS A 171 -4.66 1.55 5.01
N ALA A 172 -3.93 0.50 5.37
CA ALA A 172 -3.01 -0.17 4.45
C ALA A 172 -3.73 -0.71 3.19
N GLU A 173 -4.90 -1.33 3.35
CA GLU A 173 -5.70 -1.83 2.23
C GLU A 173 -6.15 -0.71 1.27
N TYR A 174 -6.61 0.43 1.81
CA TYR A 174 -7.04 1.57 0.99
C TYR A 174 -5.87 2.20 0.24
N ILE A 175 -4.74 2.38 0.92
CA ILE A 175 -3.52 2.92 0.30
C ILE A 175 -3.05 2.01 -0.83
N GLN A 176 -2.97 0.70 -0.57
CA GLN A 176 -2.58 -0.26 -1.59
C GLN A 176 -3.53 -0.24 -2.80
N ALA A 177 -4.84 -0.15 -2.56
CA ALA A 177 -5.83 -0.09 -3.63
C ALA A 177 -5.67 1.18 -4.48
N LEU A 178 -5.44 2.34 -3.87
CA LEU A 178 -5.16 3.60 -4.57
C LEU A 178 -3.89 3.50 -5.44
N GLN A 179 -2.78 3.03 -4.86
CA GLN A 179 -1.49 2.92 -5.57
C GLN A 179 -1.51 1.93 -6.73
N GLN A 180 -2.31 0.87 -6.62
CA GLN A 180 -2.38 -0.19 -7.62
C GLN A 180 -3.56 0.00 -8.59
N HIS A 181 -4.28 1.13 -8.50
CA HIS A 181 -5.50 1.39 -9.26
C HIS A 181 -6.49 0.22 -9.20
N ARG A 182 -6.59 -0.39 -8.02
CA ARG A 182 -7.48 -1.52 -7.75
C ARG A 182 -8.81 -1.01 -7.20
N TYR A 183 -9.78 -1.91 -7.24
CA TYR A 183 -11.08 -1.67 -6.65
C TYR A 183 -10.96 -1.35 -5.15
N LEU A 184 -11.53 -0.22 -4.72
CA LEU A 184 -11.65 0.17 -3.32
C LEU A 184 -12.89 -0.48 -2.73
N SER A 185 -12.71 -1.31 -1.69
CA SER A 185 -13.81 -1.93 -0.95
C SER A 185 -14.80 -0.86 -0.46
N GLY A 186 -16.08 -0.95 -0.87
CA GLY A 186 -17.09 0.07 -0.58
C GLY A 186 -17.27 1.14 -1.66
N GLY A 187 -16.54 1.05 -2.76
CA GLY A 187 -16.69 1.86 -3.97
C GLY A 187 -15.91 3.16 -3.96
N ASN A 188 -15.84 3.80 -5.12
CA ASN A 188 -15.24 5.12 -5.29
C ASN A 188 -15.98 5.87 -6.41
N ALA A 189 -16.77 6.86 -6.02
CA ALA A 189 -17.60 7.64 -6.93
C ALA A 189 -16.79 8.36 -8.03
N TYR A 190 -15.49 8.59 -7.80
CA TYR A 190 -14.60 9.32 -8.69
C TYR A 190 -13.44 8.46 -9.22
N HIS A 191 -13.64 7.13 -9.30
CA HIS A 191 -12.58 6.17 -9.70
C HIS A 191 -11.85 6.57 -11.00
N GLN A 192 -12.59 7.00 -12.04
CA GLN A 192 -12.02 7.41 -13.34
C GLN A 192 -10.99 8.53 -13.22
N ALA A 193 -11.15 9.43 -12.24
CA ALA A 193 -10.24 10.53 -12.03
C ALA A 193 -9.15 10.21 -11.02
N THR A 194 -9.43 9.37 -10.01
CA THR A 194 -8.37 8.86 -9.12
C THR A 194 -7.39 7.97 -9.87
N ASP A 195 -7.83 7.24 -10.91
CA ASP A 195 -6.94 6.43 -11.75
C ASP A 195 -5.92 7.25 -12.55
N LEU A 196 -6.08 8.58 -12.61
CA LEU A 196 -5.13 9.51 -13.24
C LEU A 196 -4.06 10.04 -12.25
N ILE A 197 -4.14 9.63 -10.99
CA ILE A 197 -3.24 10.06 -9.90
C ILE A 197 -2.39 8.89 -9.48
N ASP A 198 -1.08 9.05 -9.46
CA ASP A 198 -0.14 7.95 -9.25
C ASP A 198 -0.10 7.45 -7.78
N PHE A 199 -0.59 8.27 -6.83
CA PHE A 199 -0.61 7.98 -5.39
C PHE A 199 0.74 7.50 -4.83
N ASP A 200 1.83 8.06 -5.35
CA ASP A 200 3.21 7.75 -5.00
C ASP A 200 3.73 8.48 -3.74
N PHE A 201 2.83 9.12 -2.99
CA PHE A 201 3.12 9.98 -1.84
C PHE A 201 3.96 11.22 -2.16
N SER A 202 4.12 11.58 -3.43
CA SER A 202 4.77 12.83 -3.84
C SER A 202 3.88 14.04 -3.55
N LEU A 203 4.50 15.22 -3.52
CA LEU A 203 3.76 16.48 -3.46
C LEU A 203 2.94 16.72 -4.74
N VAL A 204 3.37 16.16 -5.88
CA VAL A 204 2.63 16.18 -7.14
C VAL A 204 1.29 15.45 -7.02
N SER A 205 1.27 14.27 -6.43
CA SER A 205 0.02 13.53 -6.18
C SER A 205 -0.96 14.34 -5.32
N LEU A 206 -0.46 15.11 -4.33
CA LEU A 206 -1.30 16.01 -3.53
C LEU A 206 -1.88 17.18 -4.35
N GLN A 207 -1.09 17.75 -5.28
CA GLN A 207 -1.57 18.80 -6.18
C GLN A 207 -2.65 18.29 -7.13
N LYS A 208 -2.49 17.08 -7.68
CA LYS A 208 -3.54 16.42 -8.49
C LYS A 208 -4.82 16.21 -7.67
N ILE A 209 -4.72 15.80 -6.41
CA ILE A 209 -5.87 15.68 -5.49
C ILE A 209 -6.55 17.05 -5.28
N ASP A 210 -5.77 18.10 -5.03
CA ASP A 210 -6.30 19.46 -4.87
C ASP A 210 -7.08 19.93 -6.12
N LEU A 211 -6.56 19.67 -7.33
CA LEU A 211 -7.24 19.97 -8.59
C LEU A 211 -8.52 19.14 -8.76
N LEU A 212 -8.48 17.84 -8.45
CA LEU A 212 -9.63 16.95 -8.51
C LEU A 212 -10.76 17.41 -7.58
N LEU A 213 -10.46 17.69 -6.31
CA LEU A 213 -11.47 18.14 -5.34
C LEU A 213 -12.11 19.46 -5.76
N ASN A 214 -11.32 20.42 -6.25
CA ASN A 214 -11.85 21.67 -6.79
C ASN A 214 -12.74 21.44 -8.00
N ARG A 215 -12.38 20.52 -8.89
CA ARG A 215 -13.20 20.17 -10.06
C ARG A 215 -14.52 19.54 -9.66
N ILE A 216 -14.51 18.58 -8.73
CA ILE A 216 -15.71 17.93 -8.20
C ILE A 216 -16.64 18.98 -7.59
N ARG A 217 -16.10 19.87 -6.74
CA ARG A 217 -16.86 20.97 -6.14
C ARG A 217 -17.56 21.82 -7.19
N GLN A 218 -16.87 22.20 -8.26
CA GLN A 218 -17.45 23.03 -9.32
C GLN A 218 -18.48 22.28 -10.16
N TYR A 219 -18.19 21.03 -10.51
CA TYR A 219 -19.06 20.19 -11.34
C TYR A 219 -20.38 19.84 -10.64
N GLU A 220 -20.32 19.43 -9.38
CA GLU A 220 -21.50 19.09 -8.59
C GLU A 220 -22.13 20.30 -7.86
N GLN A 221 -21.54 21.49 -8.01
CA GLN A 221 -21.99 22.73 -7.36
C GLN A 221 -22.07 22.62 -5.83
N LEU A 222 -21.08 21.96 -5.23
CA LEU A 222 -21.03 21.66 -3.81
C LEU A 222 -20.86 22.93 -2.96
N ASN A 223 -21.57 22.95 -1.84
CA ASN A 223 -21.57 23.98 -0.81
C ASN A 223 -22.04 23.35 0.52
N GLU A 224 -22.02 24.13 1.61
CA GLU A 224 -22.42 23.68 2.95
C GLU A 224 -23.76 22.93 3.00
N ALA A 225 -24.76 23.33 2.19
CA ALA A 225 -26.07 22.66 2.16
C ALA A 225 -26.01 21.26 1.52
N SER A 226 -25.02 20.99 0.67
CA SER A 226 -24.82 19.69 0.03
C SER A 226 -24.10 18.68 0.93
N TYR A 227 -23.47 19.13 2.02
CA TYR A 227 -22.62 18.30 2.90
C TYR A 227 -23.33 17.01 3.36
N ALA A 228 -24.51 17.14 3.96
CA ALA A 228 -25.23 16.01 4.54
C ALA A 228 -25.62 14.97 3.47
N THR A 229 -26.07 15.43 2.31
CA THR A 229 -26.46 14.55 1.19
C THR A 229 -25.24 13.87 0.58
N PHE A 230 -24.12 14.57 0.45
CA PHE A 230 -22.87 14.00 -0.07
C PHE A 230 -22.33 12.91 0.86
N MET A 231 -22.32 13.14 2.17
CA MET A 231 -21.83 12.18 3.16
C MET A 231 -22.72 10.94 3.31
N GLN A 232 -24.00 11.03 2.91
CA GLN A 232 -24.90 9.88 2.87
C GLN A 232 -24.66 8.96 1.66
N ASP A 233 -24.01 9.47 0.61
CA ASP A 233 -23.58 8.65 -0.52
C ASP A 233 -22.32 7.87 -0.11
N LYS A 234 -22.47 6.55 -0.08
CA LYS A 234 -21.44 5.66 0.42
C LYS A 234 -20.16 5.75 -0.40
N GLU A 235 -20.23 5.74 -1.73
CA GLU A 235 -19.04 5.73 -2.58
C GLU A 235 -18.30 7.08 -2.53
N LYS A 236 -19.06 8.17 -2.35
CA LYS A 236 -18.49 9.51 -2.13
C LYS A 236 -17.82 9.65 -0.77
N LEU A 237 -18.46 9.15 0.29
CA LEU A 237 -17.83 9.08 1.61
C LEU A 237 -16.57 8.20 1.58
N ASN A 238 -16.64 7.05 0.91
CA ASN A 238 -15.52 6.11 0.81
C ASN A 238 -14.32 6.72 0.08
N PHE A 239 -14.57 7.50 -0.97
CA PHE A 239 -13.55 8.32 -1.63
C PHE A 239 -12.85 9.29 -0.65
N LEU A 240 -13.61 10.00 0.19
CA LEU A 240 -13.01 10.90 1.19
C LEU A 240 -12.24 10.14 2.26
N VAL A 241 -12.70 8.95 2.65
CA VAL A 241 -11.97 8.07 3.57
C VAL A 241 -10.63 7.66 2.98
N ALA A 242 -10.61 7.24 1.72
CA ALA A 242 -9.39 6.86 1.00
C ALA A 242 -8.39 8.01 0.94
N LEU A 243 -8.83 9.20 0.53
CA LEU A 243 -7.98 10.39 0.48
C LEU A 243 -7.48 10.80 1.88
N SER A 244 -8.32 10.66 2.91
CA SER A 244 -7.95 10.96 4.30
C SER A 244 -6.78 10.08 4.76
N TYR A 245 -6.85 8.76 4.52
CA TYR A 245 -5.73 7.85 4.77
C TYR A 245 -4.50 8.22 3.97
N TYR A 246 -4.68 8.59 2.70
CA TYR A 246 -3.59 8.99 1.82
C TYR A 246 -2.85 10.22 2.33
N LEU A 247 -3.55 11.24 2.83
CA LEU A 247 -2.92 12.43 3.41
C LEU A 247 -2.04 12.08 4.62
N GLY A 248 -2.57 11.30 5.58
CA GLY A 248 -1.82 10.90 6.77
C GLY A 248 -0.61 10.01 6.44
N THR A 249 -0.76 9.10 5.48
CA THR A 249 0.33 8.23 5.01
C THR A 249 1.39 9.04 4.25
N THR A 250 0.97 10.03 3.45
CA THR A 250 1.89 10.94 2.76
C THR A 250 2.73 11.74 3.77
N ILE A 251 2.12 12.22 4.86
CA ILE A 251 2.85 12.87 5.96
C ILE A 251 3.90 11.93 6.54
N ALA A 252 3.53 10.68 6.84
CA ALA A 252 4.44 9.67 7.37
C ALA A 252 5.65 9.46 6.44
N HIS A 253 5.40 9.28 5.13
CA HIS A 253 6.43 9.08 4.12
C HIS A 253 7.36 10.29 3.93
N GLN A 254 6.80 11.51 3.86
CA GLN A 254 7.57 12.74 3.63
C GLN A 254 8.45 13.12 4.84
N THR A 255 7.99 12.79 6.05
CA THR A 255 8.69 13.10 7.32
C THR A 255 9.58 11.96 7.81
N LEU A 256 9.45 10.77 7.23
CA LEU A 256 10.03 9.52 7.74
C LEU A 256 9.64 9.27 9.20
N SER A 257 8.43 9.65 9.60
CA SER A 257 7.91 9.43 10.95
C SER A 257 6.80 8.37 10.93
N SER A 258 6.56 7.75 12.10
CA SER A 258 5.44 6.84 12.29
C SER A 258 4.12 7.61 12.43
N VAL A 259 3.06 7.11 11.81
CA VAL A 259 1.69 7.57 12.02
C VAL A 259 0.86 6.39 12.53
N LYS A 260 0.01 6.64 13.52
CA LYS A 260 -0.94 5.65 14.03
C LYS A 260 -2.37 6.18 13.91
N TRP A 261 -3.23 5.38 13.29
CA TRP A 261 -4.64 5.67 13.12
C TRP A 261 -5.46 5.15 14.29
N PHE A 262 -6.53 5.89 14.59
CA PHE A 262 -7.52 5.62 15.61
C PHE A 262 -8.91 5.82 15.01
N SER A 263 -9.79 4.85 15.22
CA SER A 263 -11.22 4.98 14.96
C SER A 263 -11.85 5.99 15.93
N PHE A 264 -13.05 6.45 15.64
CA PHE A 264 -13.79 7.32 16.55
C PHE A 264 -13.88 6.75 17.97
N GLU A 265 -14.19 5.45 18.11
CA GLU A 265 -14.32 4.82 19.42
C GLU A 265 -12.99 4.79 20.18
N GLU A 266 -11.88 4.49 19.49
CA GLU A 266 -10.55 4.51 20.09
C GLU A 266 -10.10 5.94 20.43
N TYR A 267 -10.38 6.91 19.56
CA TYR A 267 -10.14 8.32 19.80
C TYR A 267 -10.90 8.79 21.03
N LYS A 268 -12.20 8.50 21.12
CA LYS A 268 -13.03 8.86 22.26
C LYS A 268 -12.51 8.24 23.57
N ALA A 269 -12.12 6.98 23.52
CA ALA A 269 -11.65 6.25 24.71
C ALA A 269 -10.25 6.67 25.19
N LEU A 270 -9.34 7.02 24.28
CA LEU A 270 -7.91 7.15 24.59
C LEU A 270 -7.36 8.57 24.45
N LEU A 271 -7.99 9.41 23.62
CA LEU A 271 -7.42 10.69 23.18
C LEU A 271 -8.33 11.89 23.46
N SER A 272 -9.66 11.72 23.42
CA SER A 272 -10.61 12.80 23.70
C SER A 272 -10.47 13.30 25.14
N GLN A 273 -10.55 14.62 25.30
CA GLN A 273 -10.61 15.28 26.61
C GLN A 273 -12.06 15.56 27.05
N GLU A 274 -13.03 15.30 26.16
CA GLU A 274 -14.45 15.50 26.41
C GLU A 274 -15.17 14.16 26.55
N ASP A 275 -15.82 13.95 27.70
CA ASP A 275 -16.55 12.70 28.01
C ASP A 275 -17.77 12.49 27.07
N ASP A 276 -18.36 13.58 26.59
CA ASP A 276 -19.57 13.61 25.77
C ASP A 276 -19.31 13.84 24.27
N GLU A 277 -18.07 13.64 23.78
CA GLU A 277 -17.76 13.84 22.36
C GLU A 277 -18.69 12.98 21.47
N GLU A 278 -19.37 13.63 20.51
CA GLU A 278 -20.29 13.01 19.57
C GLU A 278 -19.61 12.70 18.23
N PHE A 279 -20.08 11.63 17.59
CA PHE A 279 -19.56 11.22 16.30
C PHE A 279 -19.80 12.29 15.23
N ARG A 280 -18.73 12.60 14.48
CA ARG A 280 -18.74 13.42 13.27
C ARG A 280 -17.88 12.73 12.21
N TYR A 281 -18.19 12.91 10.93
CA TYR A 281 -17.41 12.27 9.86
C TYR A 281 -15.93 12.68 9.91
N GLU A 282 -15.63 13.90 10.33
CA GLU A 282 -14.27 14.40 10.51
C GLU A 282 -13.49 13.70 11.63
N LEU A 283 -14.19 13.03 12.55
CA LEU A 283 -13.63 12.25 13.65
C LEU A 283 -13.68 10.75 13.40
N ALA A 284 -14.23 10.30 12.26
CA ALA A 284 -14.39 8.88 11.97
C ALA A 284 -13.04 8.15 11.92
N GLN A 285 -12.01 8.85 11.44
CA GLN A 285 -10.63 8.41 11.47
C GLN A 285 -9.71 9.59 11.75
N VAL A 286 -8.91 9.45 12.80
CA VAL A 286 -7.91 10.44 13.20
C VAL A 286 -6.56 9.75 13.31
N PHE A 287 -5.49 10.50 13.15
CA PHE A 287 -4.16 9.96 13.37
C PHE A 287 -3.36 10.79 14.36
N VAL A 288 -2.43 10.14 15.03
CA VAL A 288 -1.46 10.80 15.91
C VAL A 288 -0.11 10.85 15.20
N PHE A 289 0.46 12.05 15.13
CA PHE A 289 1.78 12.34 14.59
C PHE A 289 2.57 13.15 15.62
N GLN A 290 3.72 12.64 16.08
CA GLN A 290 4.59 13.30 17.07
C GLN A 290 3.81 13.93 18.25
N ASN A 291 2.92 13.13 18.87
CA ASN A 291 2.01 13.52 19.97
C ASN A 291 0.95 14.59 19.64
N GLN A 292 0.70 14.86 18.36
CA GLN A 292 -0.38 15.74 17.91
C GLN A 292 -1.46 14.94 17.19
N ILE A 293 -2.71 15.18 17.56
CA ILE A 293 -3.88 14.60 16.89
C ILE A 293 -4.14 15.40 15.62
N SER A 294 -4.44 14.69 14.53
CA SER A 294 -4.74 15.29 13.23
C SER A 294 -6.04 14.77 12.63
N TYR A 295 -6.71 15.66 11.89
CA TYR A 295 -8.06 15.47 11.35
C TYR A 295 -8.08 15.66 9.83
N PRO A 296 -7.48 14.75 9.05
CA PRO A 296 -7.33 14.91 7.60
C PRO A 296 -8.66 15.08 6.85
N MET A 297 -9.72 14.39 7.29
CA MET A 297 -11.06 14.53 6.72
C MET A 297 -11.57 15.98 6.76
N SER A 298 -11.23 16.75 7.79
CA SER A 298 -11.65 18.16 7.91
C SER A 298 -11.13 19.05 6.76
N VAL A 299 -9.96 18.74 6.21
CA VAL A 299 -9.38 19.50 5.09
C VAL A 299 -10.14 19.19 3.81
N LEU A 300 -10.45 17.91 3.58
CA LEU A 300 -11.18 17.46 2.40
C LEU A 300 -12.60 18.06 2.38
N THR A 301 -13.28 18.07 3.52
CA THR A 301 -14.63 18.65 3.62
C THR A 301 -14.61 20.16 3.47
N ALA A 302 -13.61 20.86 4.03
CA ALA A 302 -13.45 22.29 3.82
C ALA A 302 -13.25 22.65 2.34
N ILE A 303 -12.41 21.90 1.60
CA ILE A 303 -12.21 22.13 0.15
C ILE A 303 -13.52 21.99 -0.62
N LEU A 304 -14.30 20.95 -0.34
CA LEU A 304 -15.52 20.63 -1.08
C LEU A 304 -16.72 21.53 -0.74
N PHE A 305 -16.88 21.94 0.53
CA PHE A 305 -18.15 22.51 0.99
C PHE A 305 -18.08 23.95 1.50
N ASP A 306 -16.92 24.45 1.97
CA ASP A 306 -16.86 25.78 2.59
C ASP A 306 -17.23 26.89 1.60
N ALA A 307 -18.15 27.78 1.98
CA ALA A 307 -18.62 28.84 1.08
C ALA A 307 -17.54 29.89 0.75
N LYS A 308 -16.53 30.04 1.61
CA LYS A 308 -15.33 30.85 1.35
C LYS A 308 -14.29 29.97 0.66
N GLN A 309 -13.43 30.53 -0.20
CA GLN A 309 -12.31 29.75 -0.75
C GLN A 309 -11.57 29.05 0.41
N PRO A 310 -11.25 27.76 0.27
CA PRO A 310 -10.77 26.96 1.38
C PRO A 310 -9.50 27.58 1.98
N VAL A 311 -9.44 27.63 3.31
CA VAL A 311 -8.32 28.22 4.06
C VAL A 311 -7.01 27.47 3.79
N GLN A 312 -7.11 26.18 3.47
CA GLN A 312 -5.99 25.28 3.28
C GLN A 312 -6.30 24.24 2.20
N SER A 313 -5.28 23.88 1.42
CA SER A 313 -5.29 22.79 0.43
C SER A 313 -4.67 21.51 1.02
N CYS A 314 -4.83 20.36 0.35
CA CYS A 314 -4.17 19.11 0.73
C CYS A 314 -2.64 19.27 0.79
N LEU A 315 -2.05 19.90 -0.23
CA LEU A 315 -0.61 20.18 -0.27
C LEU A 315 -0.16 21.00 0.94
N THR A 316 -0.81 22.14 1.19
CA THR A 316 -0.45 23.03 2.30
C THR A 316 -0.71 22.40 3.67
N TYR A 317 -1.67 21.47 3.77
CA TYR A 317 -1.88 20.65 4.96
C TYR A 317 -0.73 19.68 5.23
N VAL A 318 -0.24 18.96 4.22
CA VAL A 318 0.92 18.08 4.38
C VAL A 318 2.19 18.87 4.66
N GLN A 319 2.43 19.98 3.95
CA GLN A 319 3.60 20.84 4.15
C GLN A 319 3.70 21.35 5.59
N LYS A 320 2.57 21.73 6.21
CA LYS A 320 2.53 22.09 7.63
C LYS A 320 3.14 21.00 8.53
N TYR A 321 2.85 19.73 8.27
CA TYR A 321 3.41 18.63 9.06
C TYR A 321 4.88 18.34 8.73
N ILE A 322 5.30 18.55 7.48
CA ILE A 322 6.71 18.50 7.10
C ILE A 322 7.50 19.54 7.90
N ASP A 323 7.02 20.78 7.96
CA ASP A 323 7.67 21.88 8.69
C ASP A 323 7.65 21.69 10.22
N LEU A 324 6.60 21.04 10.75
CA LEU A 324 6.48 20.72 12.18
C LEU A 324 7.32 19.49 12.59
N SER A 325 7.79 18.69 11.63
CA SER A 325 8.51 17.46 11.94
C SER A 325 9.85 17.77 12.61
N THR A 326 10.01 17.26 13.83
CA THR A 326 11.27 17.39 14.58
C THR A 326 11.99 16.06 14.77
N GLN A 327 11.31 14.95 14.50
CA GLN A 327 11.80 13.59 14.73
C GLN A 327 11.56 12.73 13.49
N SER A 328 12.64 12.30 12.85
CA SER A 328 12.60 11.28 11.79
C SER A 328 13.15 9.97 12.32
N LEU A 329 12.57 8.86 11.89
CA LEU A 329 13.14 7.54 12.12
C LEU A 329 14.47 7.45 11.37
N VAL A 330 15.48 6.90 12.04
CA VAL A 330 16.83 6.76 11.48
C VAL A 330 16.97 5.33 10.97
N TYR A 331 17.17 5.21 9.66
CA TYR A 331 17.46 3.96 8.97
C TYR A 331 18.97 3.81 8.85
N PHE A 332 19.50 2.66 9.27
CA PHE A 332 20.93 2.39 9.22
C PHE A 332 21.24 1.50 8.02
N PRO A 333 21.98 2.01 7.01
CA PRO A 333 22.27 1.23 5.83
C PRO A 333 23.19 0.06 6.15
N SER A 334 23.09 -1.01 5.36
CA SER A 334 23.98 -2.19 5.46
C SER A 334 25.36 -1.94 4.87
N ALA A 335 25.49 -0.92 4.02
CA ALA A 335 26.73 -0.55 3.36
C ALA A 335 27.83 -0.21 4.38
N LEU A 336 28.89 -1.02 4.38
CA LEU A 336 30.10 -0.81 5.18
C LEU A 336 30.84 0.41 4.61
N LYS A 337 30.78 1.55 5.28
CA LYS A 337 31.60 2.71 4.88
C LYS A 337 33.06 2.43 5.27
N ASP A 338 33.97 2.42 4.29
CA ASP A 338 35.44 2.38 4.44
C ASP A 338 36.01 3.68 5.06
N ILE A 339 35.31 4.24 6.03
CA ILE A 339 35.70 5.44 6.77
C ILE A 339 36.39 4.95 8.04
N GLN A 340 37.45 5.63 8.48
CA GLN A 340 38.00 5.42 9.82
C GLN A 340 36.90 5.62 10.87
N GLN A 341 36.35 4.51 11.36
CA GLN A 341 35.29 4.52 12.34
C GLN A 341 35.86 4.94 13.70
N PRO A 342 35.11 5.71 14.51
CA PRO A 342 35.57 6.07 15.84
C PRO A 342 35.77 4.83 16.70
N GLU A 343 36.72 4.87 17.62
CA GLU A 343 36.89 3.80 18.60
C GLU A 343 35.62 3.66 19.46
N ILE A 344 34.94 2.53 19.32
CA ILE A 344 33.87 2.09 20.22
C ILE A 344 34.44 1.13 21.27
N THR A 345 33.81 1.06 22.44
CA THR A 345 34.29 0.19 23.52
C THR A 345 34.08 -1.29 23.19
N ALA A 346 34.90 -2.17 23.77
CA ALA A 346 34.77 -3.62 23.57
C ALA A 346 33.37 -4.16 23.91
N ASN A 347 32.70 -3.59 24.93
CA ASN A 347 31.34 -3.97 25.29
C ASN A 347 30.31 -3.54 24.24
N ILE A 348 30.46 -2.35 23.64
CA ILE A 348 29.60 -1.91 22.52
C ILE A 348 29.80 -2.83 21.32
N THR A 349 31.05 -3.13 20.95
CA THR A 349 31.36 -4.06 19.85
C THR A 349 30.74 -5.43 20.10
N GLN A 350 30.90 -6.00 21.30
CA GLN A 350 30.32 -7.31 21.63
C GLN A 350 28.79 -7.29 21.64
N ALA A 351 28.17 -6.26 22.23
CA ALA A 351 26.72 -6.13 22.28
C ALA A 351 26.10 -6.08 20.88
N PHE A 352 26.65 -5.25 19.98
CA PHE A 352 26.15 -5.13 18.61
C PHE A 352 26.49 -6.36 17.74
N LYS A 353 27.64 -6.99 17.95
CA LYS A 353 27.96 -8.31 17.37
C LYS A 353 26.88 -9.33 17.71
N HIS A 354 26.53 -9.47 18.98
CA HIS A 354 25.53 -10.43 19.42
C HIS A 354 24.10 -10.02 19.06
N ALA A 355 23.82 -8.72 18.95
CA ALA A 355 22.56 -8.23 18.42
C ALA A 355 22.40 -8.60 16.94
N GLY A 356 23.44 -8.49 16.12
CA GLY A 356 23.43 -8.92 14.73
C GLY A 356 23.16 -10.42 14.58
N PHE A 357 23.86 -11.23 15.39
CA PHE A 357 23.60 -12.67 15.47
C PHE A 357 22.15 -12.98 15.89
N LEU A 358 21.64 -12.31 16.93
CA LEU A 358 20.29 -12.54 17.45
C LEU A 358 19.22 -12.11 16.45
N ALA A 359 19.44 -11.02 15.73
CA ALA A 359 18.57 -10.56 14.64
C ALA A 359 18.47 -11.63 13.55
N ALA A 360 19.62 -12.16 13.10
CA ALA A 360 19.64 -13.19 12.06
C ALA A 360 19.02 -14.51 12.52
N TYR A 361 19.32 -14.95 13.75
CA TYR A 361 18.66 -16.09 14.37
C TYR A 361 17.14 -15.89 14.44
N ALA A 362 16.67 -14.72 14.88
CA ALA A 362 15.25 -14.40 14.99
C ALA A 362 14.56 -14.41 13.61
N SER A 363 15.16 -13.80 12.59
CA SER A 363 14.63 -13.83 11.22
C SER A 363 14.51 -15.27 10.71
N PHE A 364 15.53 -16.10 10.93
CA PHE A 364 15.50 -17.51 10.54
C PHE A 364 14.41 -18.30 11.26
N MET A 365 14.20 -18.07 12.56
CA MET A 365 13.15 -18.72 13.34
C MET A 365 11.74 -18.33 12.89
N LEU A 366 11.56 -17.13 12.33
CA LEU A 366 10.30 -16.64 11.79
C LEU A 366 9.97 -17.20 10.41
N ASP A 367 10.91 -17.89 9.75
CA ASP A 367 10.68 -18.50 8.44
C ASP A 367 9.84 -19.78 8.57
N GLY A 368 8.53 -19.66 8.31
CA GLY A 368 7.58 -20.77 8.40
C GLY A 368 7.21 -21.19 9.84
N SER A 369 7.63 -20.43 10.85
CA SER A 369 7.42 -20.73 12.28
C SER A 369 7.19 -19.43 13.08
N SER A 370 7.23 -19.52 14.41
CA SER A 370 7.11 -18.40 15.36
C SER A 370 8.39 -18.19 16.17
N LEU A 371 8.58 -16.96 16.65
CA LEU A 371 9.65 -16.58 17.57
C LEU A 371 9.09 -16.39 18.98
N ASP A 372 9.58 -17.20 19.93
CA ASP A 372 9.33 -16.95 21.36
C ASP A 372 10.20 -15.76 21.82
N PRO A 373 9.66 -14.81 22.60
CA PRO A 373 10.46 -13.75 23.20
C PRO A 373 11.65 -14.33 23.98
N CYS A 374 12.83 -13.73 23.83
CA CYS A 374 14.04 -14.29 24.41
C CYS A 374 15.04 -13.23 24.86
N LEU A 375 15.86 -13.61 25.84
CA LEU A 375 17.04 -12.85 26.27
C LEU A 375 18.31 -13.50 25.74
N LEU A 376 19.27 -12.69 25.35
CA LEU A 376 20.64 -13.12 25.09
C LEU A 376 21.55 -12.52 26.15
N VAL A 377 22.26 -13.40 26.87
CA VAL A 377 23.19 -13.02 27.93
C VAL A 377 24.58 -13.60 27.67
N SER A 378 25.62 -12.92 28.17
CA SER A 378 27.00 -13.38 28.09
C SER A 378 27.43 -13.98 29.43
N LYS A 379 27.60 -15.31 29.49
CA LYS A 379 27.97 -16.06 30.69
C LYS A 379 29.19 -16.93 30.42
N ASP A 380 30.23 -16.82 31.26
CA ASP A 380 31.46 -17.61 31.16
C ASP A 380 32.14 -17.57 29.78
N HIS A 381 32.17 -16.39 29.15
CA HIS A 381 32.65 -16.16 27.78
C HIS A 381 31.88 -16.93 26.69
N LYS A 382 30.69 -17.44 27.01
CA LYS A 382 29.74 -18.02 26.06
C LYS A 382 28.47 -17.19 26.03
N VAL A 383 27.78 -17.27 24.91
CA VAL A 383 26.48 -16.62 24.73
C VAL A 383 25.37 -17.65 24.91
N GLN A 384 24.34 -17.28 25.65
CA GLN A 384 23.18 -18.12 25.90
C GLN A 384 21.91 -17.37 25.52
N ILE A 385 21.03 -18.03 24.76
CA ILE A 385 19.67 -17.58 24.49
C ILE A 385 18.74 -18.23 25.52
N ILE A 386 17.98 -17.41 26.25
CA ILE A 386 17.01 -17.81 27.26
C ILE A 386 15.62 -17.47 26.72
N LYS A 387 14.82 -18.48 26.40
CA LYS A 387 13.42 -18.30 25.99
C LYS A 387 12.53 -17.94 27.18
N LEU A 388 11.66 -16.97 26.99
CA LEU A 388 10.73 -16.47 28.01
C LEU A 388 9.33 -17.02 27.73
N MET A 389 9.01 -18.16 28.33
CA MET A 389 7.74 -18.89 28.12
C MET A 389 6.66 -18.55 29.19
N GLN A 390 6.82 -17.43 29.90
CA GLN A 390 5.96 -17.03 31.02
C GLN A 390 4.90 -16.02 30.57
N ASP A 391 3.85 -15.82 31.38
CA ASP A 391 2.89 -14.74 31.18
C ASP A 391 3.62 -13.38 31.26
N ASN A 392 3.32 -12.45 30.33
CA ASN A 392 3.97 -11.15 30.17
C ASN A 392 5.52 -11.18 30.01
N PRO A 393 6.05 -11.87 28.99
CA PRO A 393 7.50 -12.07 28.82
C PRO A 393 8.27 -10.75 28.68
N ARG A 394 7.65 -9.71 28.10
CA ARG A 394 8.27 -8.39 27.93
C ARG A 394 8.52 -7.66 29.25
N GLU A 395 7.56 -7.69 30.18
CA GLU A 395 7.70 -7.03 31.48
C GLU A 395 8.83 -7.67 32.29
N LEU A 396 8.90 -9.01 32.27
CA LEU A 396 9.95 -9.78 32.91
C LEU A 396 11.32 -9.50 32.28
N ALA A 397 11.40 -9.48 30.94
CA ALA A 397 12.63 -9.14 30.25
C ALA A 397 13.12 -7.73 30.63
N PHE A 398 12.21 -6.75 30.68
CA PHE A 398 12.58 -5.38 31.00
C PHE A 398 13.05 -5.23 32.44
N ALA A 399 12.44 -5.95 33.39
CA ALA A 399 12.90 -6.01 34.77
C ALA A 399 14.31 -6.63 34.89
N GLU A 400 14.59 -7.72 34.15
CA GLU A 400 15.91 -8.36 34.13
C GLU A 400 16.98 -7.44 33.50
N LEU A 401 16.64 -6.75 32.41
CA LEU A 401 17.50 -5.74 31.78
C LEU A 401 17.76 -4.55 32.71
N GLU A 402 16.79 -4.12 33.51
CA GLU A 402 16.98 -2.99 34.41
C GLU A 402 17.80 -3.37 35.65
N GLN A 403 17.51 -4.52 36.26
CA GLN A 403 18.13 -4.93 37.52
C GLN A 403 19.53 -5.53 37.34
N ASN A 404 19.79 -6.19 36.21
CA ASN A 404 21.03 -6.91 35.92
C ASN A 404 21.57 -7.70 37.12
N PRO A 405 20.78 -8.63 37.71
CA PRO A 405 21.13 -9.29 38.97
C PRO A 405 22.42 -10.13 38.88
N HIS A 406 22.82 -10.49 37.67
CA HIS A 406 23.99 -11.30 37.37
C HIS A 406 25.24 -10.47 37.02
N GLY A 407 25.13 -9.15 36.91
CA GLY A 407 26.26 -8.26 36.62
C GLY A 407 26.88 -8.49 35.24
N TYR A 408 26.07 -8.81 34.22
CA TYR A 408 26.54 -8.98 32.85
C TYR A 408 27.03 -7.65 32.25
N PRO A 409 28.03 -7.65 31.35
CA PRO A 409 28.51 -6.42 30.70
C PRO A 409 27.47 -5.80 29.75
N PHE A 410 26.65 -6.66 29.13
CA PHE A 410 25.51 -6.30 28.31
C PHE A 410 24.48 -7.44 28.33
N GLN A 411 23.24 -7.12 27.99
CA GLN A 411 22.13 -8.06 27.80
C GLN A 411 21.26 -7.60 26.63
N LEU A 412 20.69 -8.53 25.88
CA LEU A 412 19.81 -8.24 24.76
C LEU A 412 18.46 -8.90 24.95
N PHE A 413 17.39 -8.25 24.51
CA PHE A 413 16.05 -8.82 24.42
C PHE A 413 15.56 -8.77 22.98
N CYS A 414 14.86 -9.84 22.56
CA CYS A 414 14.32 -10.00 21.22
C CYS A 414 12.90 -10.57 21.26
N GLU A 415 12.01 -10.03 20.44
CA GLU A 415 10.64 -10.53 20.22
C GLU A 415 10.12 -10.11 18.84
N ASP A 416 9.08 -10.80 18.38
CA ASP A 416 8.33 -10.46 17.17
C ASP A 416 7.21 -9.47 17.51
N ILE A 417 7.11 -8.37 16.78
CA ILE A 417 6.15 -7.28 17.03
C ILE A 417 5.54 -6.74 15.74
N HIS A 418 4.50 -5.92 15.90
CA HIS A 418 4.08 -4.99 14.87
C HIS A 418 4.59 -3.59 15.21
N ALA A 419 5.51 -3.08 14.38
CA ALA A 419 6.03 -1.72 14.49
C ALA A 419 5.20 -0.77 13.62
N TYR A 420 5.03 0.47 14.09
CA TYR A 420 4.45 1.54 13.28
C TYR A 420 5.59 2.30 12.61
N LEU A 421 5.75 2.09 11.31
CA LEU A 421 6.75 2.73 10.46
C LEU A 421 6.04 3.70 9.50
N PRO A 422 6.77 4.47 8.66
CA PRO A 422 6.15 5.32 7.66
C PRO A 422 5.27 4.54 6.67
N THR A 423 5.60 3.27 6.43
CA THR A 423 4.80 2.29 5.67
C THR A 423 3.52 1.82 6.39
N GLY A 424 3.27 2.30 7.62
CA GLY A 424 2.16 1.87 8.46
C GLY A 424 2.55 0.71 9.38
N ARG A 425 1.55 -0.09 9.78
CA ARG A 425 1.75 -1.27 10.63
C ARG A 425 2.55 -2.32 9.86
N THR A 426 3.78 -2.57 10.32
CA THR A 426 4.75 -3.44 9.65
C THR A 426 5.22 -4.52 10.61
N ASP A 427 5.32 -5.77 10.14
CA ASP A 427 5.92 -6.85 10.91
C ASP A 427 7.40 -6.59 11.13
N ALA A 428 7.87 -6.77 12.36
CA ALA A 428 9.25 -6.46 12.68
C ALA A 428 9.77 -7.21 13.90
N ILE A 429 11.08 -7.45 13.91
CA ILE A 429 11.80 -7.95 15.08
C ILE A 429 12.19 -6.75 15.94
N TYR A 430 11.73 -6.74 17.19
CA TYR A 430 12.17 -5.76 18.18
C TYR A 430 13.43 -6.27 18.88
N LEU A 431 14.46 -5.42 18.94
CA LEU A 431 15.67 -5.68 19.72
C LEU A 431 15.91 -4.56 20.72
N LYS A 432 16.07 -4.92 21.99
CA LYS A 432 16.54 -4.01 23.03
C LYS A 432 17.92 -4.42 23.49
N ILE A 433 18.88 -3.52 23.34
CA ILE A 433 20.29 -3.69 23.70
C ILE A 433 20.54 -2.88 24.97
N GLN A 434 20.93 -3.53 26.06
CA GLN A 434 21.34 -2.87 27.31
C GLN A 434 22.83 -3.12 27.54
N ILE A 435 23.61 -2.06 27.65
CA ILE A 435 25.04 -2.09 27.95
C ILE A 435 25.24 -1.35 29.27
N TYR A 436 25.90 -1.97 30.25
CA TYR A 436 25.99 -1.41 31.61
C TYR A 436 27.31 -0.69 31.90
N THR A 437 28.37 -1.00 31.14
CA THR A 437 29.71 -0.48 31.39
C THR A 437 30.44 -0.15 30.08
N PRO A 438 31.30 0.89 30.04
CA PRO A 438 31.61 1.83 31.13
C PRO A 438 30.56 2.93 31.34
N ILE A 439 29.74 3.20 30.32
CA ILE A 439 28.61 4.12 30.38
C ILE A 439 27.37 3.30 30.08
N GLU A 440 26.33 3.48 30.87
CA GLU A 440 25.06 2.80 30.63
C GLU A 440 24.43 3.31 29.33
N THR A 441 24.15 2.38 28.41
CA THR A 441 23.61 2.67 27.08
C THR A 441 22.47 1.70 26.78
N THR A 442 21.31 2.27 26.47
CA THR A 442 20.15 1.52 25.98
C THR A 442 19.91 1.88 24.52
N VAL A 443 19.73 0.87 23.68
CA VAL A 443 19.36 1.05 22.28
C VAL A 443 18.16 0.16 21.98
N SER A 444 17.13 0.74 21.35
CA SER A 444 16.01 -0.03 20.80
C SER A 444 16.07 0.02 19.27
N LEU A 445 16.13 -1.15 18.66
CA LEU A 445 16.16 -1.35 17.22
C LEU A 445 14.90 -2.12 16.79
N VAL A 446 14.48 -1.85 15.57
CA VAL A 446 13.41 -2.58 14.90
C VAL A 446 13.94 -3.03 13.54
N ILE A 447 13.82 -4.32 13.23
CA ILE A 447 14.18 -4.88 11.93
C ILE A 447 12.90 -5.25 11.20
N PRO A 448 12.45 -4.45 10.21
CA PRO A 448 11.22 -4.73 9.47
C PRO A 448 11.42 -5.96 8.58
N TYR A 449 10.35 -6.73 8.37
CA TYR A 449 10.35 -7.84 7.43
C TYR A 449 8.97 -8.04 6.77
N THR A 450 8.92 -8.77 5.67
CA THR A 450 7.68 -9.25 5.04
C THR A 450 7.66 -10.77 4.95
N LYS A 451 6.44 -11.32 4.85
CA LYS A 451 6.20 -12.75 4.69
C LYS A 451 5.36 -13.04 3.45
N THR A 452 5.65 -14.18 2.83
CA THR A 452 4.82 -14.78 1.79
C THR A 452 3.54 -15.38 2.38
N ALA A 453 2.58 -15.76 1.52
CA ALA A 453 1.34 -16.44 1.91
C ALA A 453 1.58 -17.76 2.69
N ASP A 454 2.72 -18.41 2.50
CA ASP A 454 3.12 -19.63 3.21
C ASP A 454 3.81 -19.34 4.56
N ASN A 455 3.72 -18.10 5.07
CA ASN A 455 4.34 -17.63 6.31
C ASN A 455 5.88 -17.73 6.32
N LYS A 456 6.51 -17.70 5.14
CA LYS A 456 7.97 -17.65 4.98
C LYS A 456 8.47 -16.22 4.81
N ILE A 457 9.65 -15.92 5.34
CA ILE A 457 10.27 -14.60 5.18
C ILE A 457 10.55 -14.37 3.70
N GLU A 458 10.03 -13.28 3.16
CA GLU A 458 10.28 -12.84 1.79
C GLU A 458 11.43 -11.85 1.78
N HIS A 459 11.29 -10.76 2.54
CA HIS A 459 12.28 -9.70 2.65
C HIS A 459 12.58 -9.32 4.10
N ILE A 460 13.84 -8.97 4.35
CA ILE A 460 14.34 -8.37 5.59
C ILE A 460 14.89 -7.01 5.24
N TYR A 461 14.52 -5.96 5.98
CA TYR A 461 14.90 -4.59 5.64
C TYR A 461 15.92 -3.99 6.59
N SER A 462 16.50 -2.84 6.20
CA SER A 462 17.44 -2.10 7.04
C SER A 462 16.88 -1.81 8.41
N VAL A 463 17.77 -1.89 9.39
CA VAL A 463 17.47 -1.64 10.80
C VAL A 463 17.07 -0.19 11.02
N VAL A 464 16.00 -0.02 11.79
CA VAL A 464 15.47 1.28 12.21
C VAL A 464 15.77 1.49 13.69
N GLN A 465 16.38 2.62 14.03
CA GLN A 465 16.47 3.02 15.43
C GLN A 465 15.11 3.55 15.89
N TYR A 466 14.56 2.87 16.90
CA TYR A 466 13.21 3.13 17.39
C TYR A 466 13.19 4.12 18.57
N THR A 467 14.25 4.14 19.37
CA THR A 467 14.43 5.13 20.46
C THR A 467 15.80 5.77 20.36
N SER A 468 15.90 7.05 20.72
CA SER A 468 17.19 7.73 20.82
C SER A 468 18.12 7.00 21.79
N SER A 469 19.41 7.07 21.50
CA SER A 469 20.47 6.51 22.36
C SER A 469 21.44 7.62 22.75
N ASN A 470 22.25 7.37 23.78
CA ASN A 470 23.33 8.26 24.19
C ASN A 470 24.61 8.12 23.34
N LEU A 471 24.64 7.19 22.38
CA LEU A 471 25.75 7.08 21.44
C LEU A 471 25.68 8.22 20.42
N SER A 472 26.85 8.78 20.10
CA SER A 472 26.97 9.70 18.96
C SER A 472 26.69 8.95 17.65
N LEU A 473 26.26 9.67 16.60
CA LEU A 473 25.95 9.08 15.29
C LEU A 473 27.13 8.24 14.74
N ALA A 474 28.36 8.74 14.86
CA ALA A 474 29.55 8.03 14.39
C ALA A 474 29.84 6.74 15.19
N GLN A 475 29.59 6.73 16.51
CA GLN A 475 29.71 5.52 17.33
C GLN A 475 28.61 4.52 16.98
N PHE A 476 27.41 5.01 16.68
CA PHE A 476 26.29 4.17 16.28
C PHE A 476 26.54 3.54 14.91
N ASP A 477 27.04 4.29 13.92
CA ASP A 477 27.44 3.76 12.61
C ASP A 477 28.48 2.65 12.74
N ALA A 478 29.48 2.85 13.62
CA ALA A 478 30.50 1.84 13.90
C ALA A 478 29.93 0.57 14.55
N ALA A 479 29.00 0.75 15.49
CA ALA A 479 28.31 -0.34 16.14
C ALA A 479 27.42 -1.12 15.14
N MET A 480 26.69 -0.41 14.28
CA MET A 480 25.84 -1.00 13.23
C MET A 480 26.63 -1.75 12.16
N THR A 481 27.84 -1.29 11.84
CA THR A 481 28.77 -2.02 10.98
C THR A 481 29.08 -3.41 11.55
N THR A 482 29.37 -3.47 12.86
CA THR A 482 29.61 -4.74 13.56
C THR A 482 28.35 -5.61 13.59
N PHE A 483 27.17 -5.00 13.78
CA PHE A 483 25.88 -5.68 13.73
C PHE A 483 25.64 -6.36 12.39
N TYR A 484 25.73 -5.61 11.28
CA TYR A 484 25.46 -6.14 9.94
C TYR A 484 26.44 -7.23 9.55
N GLN A 485 27.73 -7.05 9.83
CA GLN A 485 28.72 -8.11 9.62
C GLN A 485 28.30 -9.44 10.27
N ASN A 486 27.89 -9.41 11.53
CA ASN A 486 27.49 -10.64 12.23
C ASN A 486 26.11 -11.17 11.80
N ALA A 487 25.20 -10.29 11.38
CA ALA A 487 23.91 -10.72 10.84
C ALA A 487 24.09 -11.43 9.48
N PHE A 488 24.95 -10.92 8.60
CA PHE A 488 25.28 -11.57 7.33
C PHE A 488 26.18 -12.79 7.47
N GLU A 489 27.03 -12.87 8.50
CA GLU A 489 27.84 -14.08 8.78
C GLU A 489 27.02 -15.25 9.36
N PHE A 490 25.80 -15.01 9.84
CA PHE A 490 24.93 -16.08 10.33
C PHE A 490 24.57 -17.05 9.19
N GLN A 491 25.02 -18.30 9.34
CA GLN A 491 24.75 -19.37 8.39
C GLN A 491 23.68 -20.32 8.92
N ASP A 492 22.75 -20.69 8.05
CA ASP A 492 21.83 -21.79 8.34
C ASP A 492 22.63 -23.10 8.48
N SER A 493 22.33 -23.84 9.55
CA SER A 493 23.00 -25.10 9.86
C SER A 493 22.82 -26.15 8.77
N PHE A 494 21.72 -26.10 8.00
CA PHE A 494 21.43 -27.06 6.93
C PHE A 494 22.04 -26.66 5.60
N THR A 495 21.84 -25.42 5.15
CA THR A 495 22.30 -24.95 3.84
C THR A 495 23.70 -24.35 3.84
N GLN A 496 24.24 -23.98 5.00
CA GLN A 496 25.52 -23.25 5.16
C GLN A 496 25.57 -21.91 4.40
N GLN A 497 24.41 -21.40 3.97
CA GLN A 497 24.25 -20.11 3.32
C GLN A 497 23.80 -19.06 4.33
N SER A 498 24.15 -17.81 4.06
CA SER A 498 23.68 -16.70 4.88
C SER A 498 22.21 -16.43 4.61
N PHE A 499 21.40 -16.48 5.67
CA PHE A 499 19.95 -16.23 5.56
C PHE A 499 19.69 -14.77 5.16
N TRP A 500 20.40 -13.82 5.77
CA TRP A 500 20.23 -12.41 5.44
C TRP A 500 20.72 -12.09 4.03
N GLN A 501 21.82 -12.68 3.54
CA GLN A 501 22.23 -12.43 2.14
C GLN A 501 21.16 -12.86 1.11
N ALA A 502 20.34 -13.86 1.43
CA ALA A 502 19.30 -14.34 0.52
C ALA A 502 18.02 -13.49 0.55
N HIS A 503 17.73 -12.82 1.67
CA HIS A 503 16.45 -12.15 1.92
C HIS A 503 16.57 -10.64 2.17
N PHE A 504 17.77 -10.09 2.32
CA PHE A 504 17.95 -8.71 2.72
C PHE A 504 17.74 -7.74 1.55
N GLN A 505 16.96 -6.69 1.81
CA GLN A 505 16.71 -5.58 0.91
C GLN A 505 16.93 -4.27 1.67
N GLU A 506 17.80 -3.42 1.14
CA GLU A 506 18.24 -2.19 1.83
C GLU A 506 17.07 -1.29 2.25
N ASN A 507 16.13 -1.03 1.34
CA ASN A 507 15.11 -0.02 1.54
C ASN A 507 13.72 -0.65 1.62
N ILE A 508 13.08 -0.52 2.79
CA ILE A 508 11.63 -0.70 2.92
C ILE A 508 10.87 0.50 2.35
N LEU A 509 11.48 1.68 2.39
CA LEU A 509 10.87 2.94 2.02
C LEU A 509 11.88 3.79 1.26
N ARG A 510 11.46 4.38 0.14
CA ARG A 510 12.16 5.50 -0.49
C ARG A 510 11.38 6.77 -0.15
N LYS A 511 12.08 7.82 0.28
CA LYS A 511 11.43 9.12 0.50
C LYS A 511 10.84 9.58 -0.84
N PRO A 512 9.54 9.92 -0.90
CA PRO A 512 8.93 10.33 -2.15
C PRO A 512 9.52 11.65 -2.63
N ALA A 513 9.43 11.90 -3.93
CA ALA A 513 9.93 13.12 -4.51
C ALA A 513 9.21 14.36 -3.95
N SER A 514 9.97 15.44 -3.75
CA SER A 514 9.49 16.70 -3.20
C SER A 514 9.32 17.81 -4.25
N PHE A 515 9.46 17.49 -5.53
CA PHE A 515 9.20 18.47 -6.60
C PHE A 515 7.69 18.75 -6.72
N LEU A 516 7.37 19.88 -7.36
CA LEU A 516 6.01 20.34 -7.58
C LEU A 516 5.66 20.24 -9.07
N PHE A 517 4.36 20.23 -9.36
CA PHE A 517 3.78 20.41 -10.70
C PHE A 517 4.48 21.50 -11.50
N ASN A 518 4.83 21.20 -12.75
CA ASN A 518 5.08 22.24 -13.74
C ASN A 518 3.78 22.63 -14.48
N ASP A 519 3.79 23.77 -15.17
CA ASP A 519 2.58 24.32 -15.80
C ASP A 519 2.00 23.38 -16.88
N THR A 520 2.85 22.70 -17.64
CA THR A 520 2.42 21.78 -18.71
C THR A 520 1.69 20.55 -18.17
N GLN A 521 2.23 19.91 -17.13
CA GLN A 521 1.57 18.78 -16.45
C GLN A 521 0.25 19.20 -15.82
N SER A 522 0.17 20.45 -15.36
CA SER A 522 -1.06 21.03 -14.84
C SER A 522 -2.15 21.17 -15.86
N ASP A 523 -1.82 21.71 -17.03
CA ASP A 523 -2.77 21.89 -18.12
C ASP A 523 -3.27 20.55 -18.66
N GLU A 524 -2.39 19.56 -18.80
CA GLU A 524 -2.74 18.21 -19.25
C GLU A 524 -3.72 17.53 -18.27
N PHE A 525 -3.42 17.55 -16.98
CA PHE A 525 -4.28 16.95 -15.97
C PHE A 525 -5.64 17.66 -15.87
N ASN A 526 -5.65 19.00 -15.91
CA ASN A 526 -6.90 19.77 -15.92
C ASN A 526 -7.75 19.49 -17.16
N SER A 527 -7.13 19.29 -18.33
CA SER A 527 -7.81 18.90 -19.57
C SER A 527 -8.48 17.52 -19.44
N ALA A 528 -7.78 16.55 -18.86
CA ALA A 528 -8.34 15.23 -18.56
C ALA A 528 -9.55 15.32 -17.59
N LEU A 529 -9.40 16.07 -16.50
CA LEU A 529 -10.48 16.32 -15.54
C LEU A 529 -11.67 17.06 -16.17
N GLN A 530 -11.42 17.97 -17.11
CA GLN A 530 -12.48 18.68 -17.82
C GLN A 530 -13.29 17.76 -18.72
N THR A 531 -12.66 16.74 -19.29
CA THR A 531 -13.32 15.70 -20.09
C THR A 531 -14.22 14.81 -19.22
N LEU A 532 -13.75 14.43 -18.04
CA LEU A 532 -14.51 13.58 -17.11
C LEU A 532 -15.66 14.34 -16.42
N TYR A 533 -15.42 15.59 -16.01
CA TYR A 533 -16.37 16.39 -15.24
C TYR A 533 -16.61 17.75 -15.90
N PRO A 534 -17.36 17.83 -17.01
CA PRO A 534 -17.54 19.06 -17.77
C PRO A 534 -18.41 20.09 -17.00
N ILE A 535 -17.86 21.26 -16.71
CA ILE A 535 -18.62 22.37 -16.11
C ILE A 535 -19.44 23.04 -17.22
N LYS A 536 -20.76 23.04 -17.08
CA LYS A 536 -21.64 23.82 -17.96
C LYS A 536 -21.42 25.31 -17.70
N MET A 537 -20.73 26.00 -18.61
CA MET A 537 -20.76 27.46 -18.60
C MET A 537 -22.17 27.93 -19.00
N VAL A 538 -22.82 28.71 -18.13
CA VAL A 538 -23.97 29.51 -18.54
C VAL A 538 -23.43 30.61 -19.46
N GLU A 539 -23.73 30.52 -20.75
CA GLU A 539 -23.42 31.57 -21.72
C GLU A 539 -24.06 32.89 -21.25
N THR A 540 -23.22 33.84 -20.84
CA THR A 540 -23.62 35.24 -20.79
C THR A 540 -23.42 35.82 -22.19
N PRO A 541 -24.46 36.43 -22.80
CA PRO A 541 -24.33 36.96 -24.16
C PRO A 541 -23.36 38.15 -24.13
N LYS A 542 -22.18 37.98 -24.74
CA LYS A 542 -21.25 39.09 -24.99
C LYS A 542 -21.79 39.91 -26.17
N PRO A 543 -21.85 41.25 -26.08
CA PRO A 543 -22.36 42.08 -27.16
C PRO A 543 -21.37 42.09 -28.33
N SER A 544 -21.93 41.97 -29.53
CA SER A 544 -21.24 41.99 -30.81
C SER A 544 -20.38 43.24 -30.98
N ILE A 545 -19.10 43.04 -31.29
CA ILE A 545 -18.28 44.07 -31.95
C ILE A 545 -17.78 43.47 -33.26
N THR A 546 -18.10 44.22 -34.31
CA THR A 546 -17.94 43.97 -35.74
C THR A 546 -16.47 43.87 -36.15
N LEU A 547 -16.19 42.92 -37.05
CA LEU A 547 -14.93 42.77 -37.78
C LEU A 547 -14.65 43.95 -38.71
N GLU A 548 -13.37 44.32 -38.84
CA GLU A 548 -12.81 44.76 -40.12
C GLU A 548 -11.52 43.99 -40.42
N ASN A 549 -11.44 43.55 -41.68
CA ASN A 549 -10.45 42.70 -42.32
C ASN A 549 -9.04 43.31 -42.31
N THR A 550 -7.98 42.50 -42.43
CA THR A 550 -7.24 42.38 -43.70
C THR A 550 -6.43 41.07 -43.76
N SER A 551 -6.50 40.48 -44.95
CA SER A 551 -5.96 39.23 -45.49
C SER A 551 -4.44 39.10 -45.46
N GLN A 552 -3.93 37.85 -45.41
CA GLN A 552 -3.16 37.26 -46.51
C GLN A 552 -2.94 35.74 -46.31
N GLU A 553 -3.48 34.97 -47.26
CA GLU A 553 -3.21 33.55 -47.51
C GLU A 553 -1.99 33.38 -48.45
N ASN A 554 -1.48 32.13 -48.46
CA ASN A 554 -0.61 31.45 -49.44
C ASN A 554 0.89 31.40 -49.05
N ALA A 555 1.61 30.27 -49.10
CA ALA A 555 1.32 28.93 -49.62
C ALA A 555 2.28 27.87 -49.01
N ALA A 556 1.83 26.61 -49.05
CA ALA A 556 2.56 25.35 -49.29
C ALA A 556 3.92 25.11 -48.60
N GLN A 557 4.02 24.10 -47.72
CA GLN A 557 4.40 22.73 -48.09
C GLN A 557 5.63 22.66 -49.03
N GLU A 558 6.81 22.44 -48.44
CA GLU A 558 7.82 21.44 -48.86
C GLU A 558 9.12 21.69 -48.09
N ASN A 559 9.45 20.79 -47.14
CA ASN A 559 10.76 20.15 -47.05
C ASN A 559 10.80 19.22 -45.83
N LYS A 560 10.56 17.94 -46.11
CA LYS A 560 11.06 16.82 -45.31
C LYS A 560 12.52 16.60 -45.70
N ALA A 561 13.32 16.26 -44.69
CA ALA A 561 14.72 15.84 -44.75
C ALA A 561 15.75 16.96 -44.98
N GLN A 562 16.39 17.39 -43.89
CA GLN A 562 17.84 17.22 -43.72
C GLN A 562 18.34 17.76 -42.36
N LEU A 563 19.20 16.95 -41.75
CA LEU A 563 20.08 17.18 -40.60
C LEU A 563 19.48 17.21 -39.20
N GLU A 564 19.38 16.01 -38.64
CA GLU A 564 19.93 15.70 -37.32
C GLU A 564 21.36 16.28 -37.21
N ASN A 565 21.53 17.33 -36.43
CA ASN A 565 22.77 17.70 -35.76
C ASN A 565 22.48 18.84 -34.78
N THR A 566 21.78 18.53 -33.69
CA THR A 566 21.86 19.36 -32.47
C THR A 566 22.91 18.72 -31.58
N SER A 567 24.10 19.30 -31.63
CA SER A 567 25.11 19.13 -30.60
C SER A 567 24.48 19.46 -29.24
N VAL A 568 24.75 18.63 -28.23
CA VAL A 568 24.50 18.96 -26.82
C VAL A 568 25.31 20.23 -26.51
N THR A 569 24.71 21.40 -26.69
CA THR A 569 25.37 22.71 -26.50
C THR A 569 24.45 23.73 -25.85
N GLU A 570 23.23 23.34 -25.49
CA GLU A 570 22.36 24.12 -24.61
C GLU A 570 22.35 23.42 -23.26
N LEU A 571 22.56 24.19 -22.19
CA LEU A 571 22.42 23.70 -20.82
C LEU A 571 21.06 23.01 -20.68
N PRO A 572 20.97 21.87 -19.97
CA PRO A 572 19.70 21.18 -19.78
C PRO A 572 18.67 22.14 -19.15
N GLU A 573 17.39 22.03 -19.53
CA GLU A 573 16.33 22.81 -18.88
C GLU A 573 16.22 22.39 -17.41
N VAL A 574 16.33 23.36 -16.50
CA VAL A 574 16.34 23.11 -15.05
C VAL A 574 15.16 23.82 -14.39
N SER A 575 14.40 23.09 -13.58
CA SER A 575 13.22 23.61 -12.86
C SER A 575 13.45 23.71 -11.35
N HIS A 576 14.46 23.02 -10.81
CA HIS A 576 14.75 23.00 -9.38
C HIS A 576 15.22 24.39 -8.86
N PRO A 577 14.55 25.01 -7.86
CA PRO A 577 14.86 26.37 -7.41
C PRO A 577 16.30 26.59 -6.92
N ALA A 578 16.88 25.58 -6.25
CA ALA A 578 18.27 25.66 -5.80
C ALA A 578 19.28 25.52 -6.95
N LEU A 579 18.93 24.84 -8.04
CA LEU A 579 19.78 24.77 -9.23
C LEU A 579 19.68 26.06 -10.03
N LEU A 580 18.49 26.67 -10.15
CA LEU A 580 18.33 28.01 -10.72
C LEU A 580 19.19 29.03 -9.98
N LYS A 581 19.17 29.00 -8.64
CA LYS A 581 20.05 29.84 -7.82
C LYS A 581 21.54 29.52 -8.03
N ALA A 582 21.91 28.25 -8.18
CA ALA A 582 23.29 27.87 -8.46
C ALA A 582 23.75 28.36 -9.86
N LEU A 583 22.89 28.26 -10.87
CA LEU A 583 23.12 28.78 -12.22
C LEU A 583 23.23 30.30 -12.23
N ASP A 584 22.40 31.02 -11.47
CA ASP A 584 22.51 32.48 -11.28
C ASP A 584 23.85 32.87 -10.63
N ILE A 585 24.30 32.09 -9.64
CA ILE A 585 25.63 32.28 -9.03
C ILE A 585 26.70 32.07 -10.10
N LEU A 586 26.67 30.97 -10.86
CA LEU A 586 27.65 30.66 -11.91
C LEU A 586 27.67 31.70 -13.05
N ALA A 587 26.51 32.22 -13.44
CA ALA A 587 26.38 33.25 -14.48
C ALA A 587 26.90 34.63 -14.03
N SER A 588 26.85 34.92 -12.73
CA SER A 588 27.32 36.20 -12.16
C SER A 588 28.77 36.15 -11.66
N SER A 589 29.47 35.02 -11.82
CA SER A 589 30.78 34.76 -11.21
C SER A 589 31.79 34.08 -12.13
N GLU A 590 31.74 34.34 -13.45
CA GLU A 590 32.60 33.67 -14.46
C GLU A 590 34.12 33.68 -14.15
N ASP A 591 34.61 34.57 -13.28
CA ASP A 591 36.02 34.65 -12.83
C ASP A 591 36.24 34.52 -11.30
N ASP A 592 35.24 34.10 -10.51
CA ASP A 592 35.34 33.95 -9.04
C ASP A 592 35.27 32.46 -8.61
N PRO A 593 36.42 31.85 -8.29
CA PRO A 593 36.50 30.42 -7.99
C PRO A 593 35.80 30.03 -6.68
N GLU A 594 35.68 30.93 -5.70
CA GLU A 594 34.99 30.63 -4.43
C GLU A 594 33.48 30.52 -4.64
N LYS A 595 32.89 31.40 -5.47
CA LYS A 595 31.46 31.36 -5.80
C LYS A 595 31.12 30.20 -6.73
N SER A 596 32.00 29.88 -7.66
CA SER A 596 31.87 28.68 -8.50
C SER A 596 31.85 27.42 -7.63
N GLN A 597 32.77 27.31 -6.66
CA GLN A 597 32.80 26.18 -5.73
C GLN A 597 31.56 26.13 -4.81
N GLN A 598 31.02 27.28 -4.40
CA GLN A 598 29.76 27.33 -3.66
C GLN A 598 28.57 26.82 -4.49
N ALA A 599 28.46 27.21 -5.75
CA ALA A 599 27.40 26.75 -6.65
C ALA A 599 27.53 25.25 -6.96
N ILE A 600 28.75 24.76 -7.22
CA ILE A 600 29.03 23.33 -7.38
C ILE A 600 28.70 22.56 -6.09
N GLY A 601 28.92 23.15 -4.92
CA GLY A 601 28.51 22.56 -3.63
C GLY A 601 26.99 22.38 -3.51
N ILE A 602 26.20 23.35 -3.99
CA ILE A 602 24.73 23.24 -4.03
C ILE A 602 24.31 22.11 -4.98
N ILE A 603 24.87 22.07 -6.19
CA ILE A 603 24.56 21.02 -7.19
C ILE A 603 24.94 19.64 -6.65
N SER A 604 26.13 19.51 -6.05
CA SER A 604 26.60 18.26 -5.44
C SER A 604 25.71 17.80 -4.28
N SER A 605 25.18 18.73 -3.47
CA SER A 605 24.25 18.38 -2.41
C SER A 605 22.93 17.81 -2.92
N LEU A 606 22.51 18.22 -4.13
CA LEU A 606 21.29 17.71 -4.78
C LEU A 606 21.56 16.35 -5.44
N ILE A 607 22.75 16.14 -6.01
CA ILE A 607 23.18 14.84 -6.51
C ILE A 607 23.18 13.79 -5.40
N ILE A 608 23.65 14.14 -4.20
CA ILE A 608 23.61 13.25 -3.01
C ILE A 608 22.16 12.84 -2.66
N ASN A 609 21.17 13.67 -2.99
CA ASN A 609 19.76 13.39 -2.78
C ASN A 609 19.07 12.76 -4.00
N ASN A 610 19.85 12.26 -4.97
CA ASN A 610 19.38 11.63 -6.21
C ASN A 610 18.55 12.54 -7.13
N ASP A 611 18.84 13.85 -7.16
CA ASP A 611 18.16 14.79 -8.05
C ASP A 611 18.62 14.60 -9.52
N PRO A 612 17.72 14.22 -10.45
CA PRO A 612 18.11 13.92 -11.83
C PRO A 612 18.51 15.17 -12.62
N GLU A 613 17.91 16.34 -12.35
CA GLU A 613 18.30 17.60 -13.02
C GLU A 613 19.71 18.01 -12.62
N ALA A 614 20.08 17.84 -11.34
CA ALA A 614 21.42 18.12 -10.84
C ALA A 614 22.47 17.16 -11.43
N MET A 615 22.12 15.87 -11.57
CA MET A 615 22.99 14.88 -12.23
C MET A 615 23.15 15.17 -13.72
N GLN A 616 22.09 15.51 -14.45
CA GLN A 616 22.16 15.92 -15.86
C GLN A 616 23.02 17.18 -16.03
N LEU A 617 22.86 18.16 -15.15
CA LEU A 617 23.66 19.39 -15.17
C LEU A 617 25.14 19.11 -14.87
N MET A 618 25.43 18.25 -13.89
CA MET A 618 26.79 17.85 -13.56
C MET A 618 27.43 16.97 -14.64
N ALA A 619 26.63 16.14 -15.32
CA ALA A 619 27.09 15.40 -16.50
C ALA A 619 27.53 16.37 -17.61
N HIS A 620 26.75 17.42 -17.87
CA HIS A 620 27.11 18.47 -18.82
C HIS A 620 28.40 19.20 -18.42
N PHE A 621 28.56 19.52 -17.13
CA PHE A 621 29.78 20.17 -16.61
C PHE A 621 31.04 19.29 -16.77
N HIS A 622 30.96 18.00 -16.48
CA HIS A 622 32.07 17.07 -16.69
C HIS A 622 32.33 16.78 -18.18
N ALA A 623 31.30 16.77 -19.03
CA ALA A 623 31.44 16.57 -20.47
C ALA A 623 32.23 17.70 -21.14
N ASP A 624 31.93 18.94 -20.73
CA ASP A 624 32.49 20.15 -21.33
C ASP A 624 33.72 20.68 -20.59
N GLY A 625 33.98 20.20 -19.36
CA GLY A 625 35.04 20.72 -18.50
C GLY A 625 34.74 22.14 -17.98
N LYS A 626 33.46 22.47 -17.84
CA LYS A 626 32.99 23.77 -17.38
C LYS A 626 32.68 23.69 -15.89
N TYR A 627 33.35 24.51 -15.07
CA TYR A 627 33.26 24.56 -13.60
C TYR A 627 33.81 23.34 -12.83
N VAL A 628 33.92 22.18 -13.48
CA VAL A 628 34.56 20.96 -12.96
C VAL A 628 35.58 20.42 -13.97
N GLU A 629 36.47 19.54 -13.52
CA GLU A 629 37.43 18.89 -14.42
C GLU A 629 36.71 18.04 -15.48
N LYS A 630 37.19 18.12 -16.72
CA LYS A 630 36.63 17.37 -17.83
C LYS A 630 36.83 15.87 -17.59
N ASP A 631 35.74 15.16 -17.35
CA ASP A 631 35.73 13.72 -17.10
C ASP A 631 34.56 13.06 -17.85
N PRO A 632 34.80 12.56 -19.07
CA PRO A 632 33.78 11.89 -19.85
C PRO A 632 33.21 10.64 -19.20
N LYS A 633 34.00 9.94 -18.36
CA LYS A 633 33.56 8.74 -17.65
C LYS A 633 32.58 9.13 -16.55
N GLN A 634 32.89 10.16 -15.78
CA GLN A 634 32.00 10.69 -14.75
C GLN A 634 30.72 11.32 -15.36
N ALA A 635 30.83 11.99 -16.51
CA ALA A 635 29.68 12.48 -17.25
C ALA A 635 28.76 11.34 -17.70
N PHE A 636 29.33 10.27 -18.25
CA PHE A 636 28.57 9.10 -18.66
C PHE A 636 27.92 8.39 -17.47
N PHE A 637 28.62 8.27 -16.33
CA PHE A 637 28.07 7.72 -15.09
C PHE A 637 26.79 8.45 -14.67
N TYR A 638 26.81 9.78 -14.59
CA TYR A 638 25.63 10.55 -14.20
C TYR A 638 24.47 10.39 -15.18
N LEU A 639 24.72 10.31 -16.49
CA LEU A 639 23.66 10.05 -17.47
C LEU A 639 23.05 8.65 -17.33
N VAL A 640 23.86 7.65 -17.02
CA VAL A 640 23.37 6.29 -16.74
C VAL A 640 22.52 6.28 -15.47
N GLU A 641 22.96 6.94 -14.40
CA GLU A 641 22.19 7.01 -13.15
C GLU A 641 20.88 7.77 -13.34
N VAL A 642 20.87 8.85 -14.11
CA VAL A 642 19.63 9.56 -14.50
C VAL A 642 18.68 8.64 -15.24
N ALA A 643 19.17 7.89 -16.24
CA ALA A 643 18.35 6.96 -17.00
C ALA A 643 17.78 5.81 -16.12
N LYS A 644 18.54 5.33 -15.14
CA LYS A 644 18.06 4.36 -14.14
C LYS A 644 17.04 4.96 -13.19
N LEU A 645 17.22 6.21 -12.78
CA LEU A 645 16.33 6.90 -11.85
C LEU A 645 14.97 7.24 -12.48
N GLN A 646 14.98 7.74 -13.72
CA GLN A 646 13.77 8.20 -14.40
C GLN A 646 13.05 7.09 -15.18
N MET A 647 13.76 6.03 -15.57
CA MET A 647 13.22 4.86 -16.30
C MET A 647 12.40 5.24 -17.55
N ASP A 648 12.76 6.35 -18.21
CA ASP A 648 12.10 6.85 -19.40
C ASP A 648 12.97 6.72 -20.66
N GLU A 649 12.30 6.76 -21.83
CA GLU A 649 12.96 6.59 -23.12
C GLU A 649 13.88 7.76 -23.49
N SER A 650 13.62 8.98 -23.00
CA SER A 650 14.43 10.17 -23.30
C SER A 650 15.79 10.06 -22.64
N SER A 651 15.83 9.80 -21.34
CA SER A 651 17.07 9.72 -20.58
C SER A 651 17.92 8.52 -20.98
N PHE A 652 17.29 7.40 -21.34
CA PHE A 652 17.99 6.27 -21.96
C PHE A 652 18.65 6.68 -23.29
N LYS A 653 17.92 7.38 -24.17
CA LYS A 653 18.47 7.87 -25.44
C LYS A 653 19.61 8.84 -25.23
N ASP A 654 19.56 9.69 -24.21
CA ASP A 654 20.60 10.68 -23.94
C ASP A 654 21.90 10.01 -23.44
N ALA A 655 21.81 9.03 -22.55
CA ALA A 655 22.96 8.22 -22.16
C ALA A 655 23.56 7.47 -23.37
N MET A 656 22.72 6.87 -24.21
CA MET A 656 23.17 6.16 -25.41
C MET A 656 23.78 7.09 -26.47
N ARG A 657 23.24 8.30 -26.64
CA ARG A 657 23.83 9.35 -27.51
C ARG A 657 25.19 9.77 -27.00
N PHE A 658 25.34 9.98 -25.70
CA PHE A 658 26.63 10.32 -25.09
C PHE A 658 27.66 9.21 -25.31
N TYR A 659 27.29 7.96 -25.06
CA TYR A 659 28.15 6.80 -25.32
C TYR A 659 28.54 6.66 -26.80
N ALA A 660 27.58 6.88 -27.71
CA ALA A 660 27.82 6.78 -29.15
C ALA A 660 28.66 7.94 -29.70
N SER A 661 28.65 9.10 -29.04
CA SER A 661 29.29 10.32 -29.51
C SER A 661 30.83 10.19 -29.58
N PRO A 662 31.45 10.47 -30.74
CA PRO A 662 32.90 10.52 -30.85
C PRO A 662 33.50 11.79 -30.21
N VAL A 663 32.67 12.76 -29.81
CA VAL A 663 33.10 14.08 -29.31
C VAL A 663 33.59 14.01 -27.85
N HIS A 664 33.01 13.12 -27.04
CA HIS A 664 33.28 13.09 -25.59
C HIS A 664 34.51 12.25 -25.22
N ALA A 665 35.18 11.57 -26.16
CA ALA A 665 36.40 10.79 -25.90
C ALA A 665 36.29 9.76 -24.74
N LEU A 666 35.10 9.20 -24.52
CA LEU A 666 34.85 8.14 -23.53
C LEU A 666 35.59 6.85 -23.91
N ASP A 667 36.35 6.29 -22.97
CA ASP A 667 37.01 4.98 -23.16
C ASP A 667 35.98 3.84 -23.06
N LYS A 668 35.62 3.27 -24.21
CA LYS A 668 34.65 2.19 -24.31
C LYS A 668 35.20 0.83 -23.91
N THR A 669 36.51 0.73 -23.66
CA THR A 669 37.18 -0.48 -23.21
C THR A 669 37.35 -0.53 -21.69
N ASP A 670 36.89 0.50 -20.99
CA ASP A 670 36.85 0.55 -19.53
C ASP A 670 35.78 -0.42 -18.99
N PRO A 671 36.14 -1.36 -18.10
CA PRO A 671 35.22 -2.35 -17.54
C PRO A 671 33.99 -1.74 -16.86
N ASP A 672 34.14 -0.59 -16.20
CA ASP A 672 33.03 0.05 -15.49
C ASP A 672 32.00 0.61 -16.49
N VAL A 673 32.49 1.15 -17.62
CA VAL A 673 31.63 1.67 -18.70
C VAL A 673 30.85 0.53 -19.35
N GLU A 674 31.49 -0.63 -19.56
CA GLU A 674 30.83 -1.84 -20.07
C GLU A 674 29.77 -2.37 -19.08
N GLU A 675 30.08 -2.43 -17.79
CA GLU A 675 29.14 -2.85 -16.74
C GLU A 675 27.92 -1.93 -16.67
N TRP A 676 28.13 -0.61 -16.70
CA TRP A 676 27.05 0.37 -16.67
C TRP A 676 26.12 0.28 -17.87
N LEU A 677 26.66 0.01 -19.08
CA LEU A 677 25.86 -0.20 -20.28
C LEU A 677 25.04 -1.49 -20.23
N LEU A 678 25.64 -2.59 -19.76
CA LEU A 678 24.95 -3.86 -19.62
C LEU A 678 23.83 -3.78 -18.58
N GLY A 679 24.07 -3.09 -17.46
CA GLY A 679 23.06 -2.78 -16.46
C GLY A 679 21.93 -1.94 -17.03
N LEU A 680 22.26 -0.84 -17.71
CA LEU A 680 21.28 0.06 -18.31
C LEU A 680 20.39 -0.64 -19.35
N ALA A 681 20.96 -1.51 -20.19
CA ALA A 681 20.20 -2.29 -21.17
C ALA A 681 19.25 -3.30 -20.50
N ALA A 682 19.71 -3.99 -19.45
CA ALA A 682 18.89 -4.94 -18.70
C ALA A 682 17.73 -4.25 -17.94
N ASP A 683 17.98 -3.06 -17.39
CA ASP A 683 16.97 -2.28 -16.67
C ASP A 683 15.92 -1.69 -17.64
N PHE A 684 16.33 -1.25 -18.83
CA PHE A 684 15.42 -0.79 -19.87
C PHE A 684 14.57 -1.91 -20.48
N ASP A 685 15.16 -3.08 -20.74
CA ASP A 685 14.42 -4.27 -21.20
C ASP A 685 13.38 -4.71 -20.17
N ARG A 686 13.70 -4.64 -18.87
CA ARG A 686 12.74 -4.92 -17.79
C ARG A 686 11.61 -3.88 -17.75
N ALA A 687 11.94 -2.60 -17.85
CA ALA A 687 10.96 -1.51 -17.85
C ALA A 687 10.01 -1.54 -19.06
N THR A 688 10.48 -2.03 -20.21
CA THR A 688 9.68 -2.11 -21.44
C THR A 688 8.90 -3.43 -21.59
N ALA A 689 9.36 -4.52 -20.96
CA ALA A 689 8.64 -5.80 -20.93
C ALA A 689 7.37 -5.81 -20.07
N GLU A 690 7.23 -4.86 -19.13
CA GLU A 690 6.07 -4.76 -18.22
C GLU A 690 4.87 -3.97 -18.79
N LYS A 691 4.93 -3.49 -20.04
CA LYS A 691 3.76 -2.92 -20.72
C LYS A 691 2.92 -4.03 -21.38
N PRO A 692 1.66 -4.28 -20.98
CA PRO A 692 0.81 -5.21 -21.71
C PRO A 692 0.46 -4.62 -23.09
N GLU A 693 0.76 -5.37 -24.15
CA GLU A 693 0.28 -5.05 -25.50
C GLU A 693 -1.26 -5.04 -25.53
N ILE A 694 -1.82 -3.83 -25.57
CA ILE A 694 -3.24 -3.59 -25.88
C ILE A 694 -3.43 -3.81 -27.39
N ALA A 695 -3.39 -5.06 -27.84
CA ALA A 695 -3.79 -5.43 -29.20
C ALA A 695 -3.97 -6.95 -29.36
N GLN A 696 -4.97 -7.55 -28.70
CA GLN A 696 -5.70 -8.76 -29.18
C GLN A 696 -6.67 -9.31 -28.12
N LEU A 697 -7.78 -8.60 -27.87
CA LEU A 697 -8.97 -9.19 -27.22
C LEU A 697 -10.22 -8.84 -28.02
N ASN A 698 -10.26 -9.36 -29.24
CA ASN A 698 -11.49 -9.56 -30.01
C ASN A 698 -11.41 -10.94 -30.68
N SER A 699 -11.58 -12.00 -29.90
CA SER A 699 -12.34 -13.17 -30.36
C SER A 699 -12.65 -14.09 -29.18
N SER A 700 -13.95 -14.41 -29.10
CA SER A 700 -14.54 -15.39 -28.23
C SER A 700 -13.96 -16.79 -28.45
N SER A 701 -13.66 -17.51 -27.37
CA SER A 701 -14.32 -18.79 -27.08
C SER A 701 -13.71 -19.50 -25.87
N SER A 702 -14.63 -19.98 -25.05
CA SER A 702 -14.51 -20.93 -23.97
C SER A 702 -13.58 -22.12 -24.26
N ARG A 703 -12.65 -22.40 -23.33
CA ARG A 703 -12.20 -23.77 -22.98
C ARG A 703 -11.43 -23.79 -21.65
N ARG A 704 -12.00 -24.49 -20.65
CA ARG A 704 -11.26 -25.06 -19.51
C ARG A 704 -10.15 -26.00 -20.03
N ARG A 705 -8.94 -25.90 -19.48
CA ARG A 705 -7.94 -26.97 -19.26
C ARG A 705 -6.83 -26.42 -18.37
N VAL A 706 -6.77 -26.84 -17.10
CA VAL A 706 -5.79 -27.82 -16.57
C VAL A 706 -4.34 -27.41 -16.87
N ILE A 707 -3.69 -26.82 -15.87
CA ILE A 707 -2.26 -26.53 -15.85
C ILE A 707 -1.51 -27.83 -15.56
N GLN A 708 -0.79 -28.35 -16.55
CA GLN A 708 0.28 -29.33 -16.36
C GLN A 708 1.63 -28.59 -16.43
N LYS A 709 2.43 -28.74 -15.37
CA LYS A 709 3.89 -28.47 -15.37
C LYS A 709 4.57 -29.29 -16.47
N ALA A 710 5.50 -28.68 -17.21
CA ALA A 710 6.82 -29.25 -17.52
C ALA A 710 7.67 -28.29 -18.38
N ASP A 711 8.94 -28.19 -18.01
CA ASP A 711 10.06 -27.77 -18.84
C ASP A 711 9.94 -28.30 -20.28
N GLN A 712 10.10 -27.43 -21.28
CA GLN A 712 10.41 -27.83 -22.65
C GLN A 712 11.60 -27.02 -23.18
N PRO A 713 12.59 -27.67 -23.81
CA PRO A 713 13.67 -26.96 -24.48
C PRO A 713 13.15 -26.19 -25.69
N LEU A 714 13.73 -25.01 -25.92
CA LEU A 714 13.40 -24.09 -27.02
C LEU A 714 13.36 -24.83 -28.37
N THR A 715 12.33 -24.55 -29.15
CA THR A 715 12.14 -25.15 -30.48
C THR A 715 13.19 -24.64 -31.47
N THR A 716 13.49 -25.42 -32.51
CA THR A 716 14.44 -25.06 -33.59
C THR A 716 14.09 -23.73 -34.27
N ALA A 717 12.80 -23.36 -34.32
CA ALA A 717 12.36 -22.06 -34.83
C ALA A 717 12.80 -20.89 -33.93
N GLN A 718 12.78 -21.07 -32.61
CA GLN A 718 13.26 -20.06 -31.65
C GLN A 718 14.79 -19.95 -31.66
N TRP A 719 15.48 -21.06 -31.93
CA TRP A 719 16.95 -21.07 -32.11
C TRP A 719 17.37 -20.31 -33.37
N ILE A 720 16.66 -20.51 -34.49
CA ILE A 720 16.90 -19.80 -35.75
C ILE A 720 16.61 -18.30 -35.59
N ASN A 721 15.55 -17.92 -34.87
CA ASN A 721 15.21 -16.51 -34.67
C ASN A 721 16.26 -15.77 -33.83
N ARG A 722 16.78 -16.40 -32.77
CA ARG A 722 17.89 -15.83 -31.97
C ARG A 722 19.20 -15.76 -32.76
N PHE A 723 19.47 -16.72 -33.64
CA PHE A 723 20.66 -16.69 -34.49
C PHE A 723 20.58 -15.59 -35.57
N LEU A 724 19.40 -15.36 -36.15
CA LEU A 724 19.17 -14.28 -37.12
C LEU A 724 19.25 -12.90 -36.47
N ILE A 725 18.78 -12.74 -35.24
CA ILE A 725 18.90 -11.50 -34.46
C ILE A 725 20.39 -11.24 -34.14
N GLY A 726 21.14 -12.26 -33.71
CA GLY A 726 22.59 -12.15 -33.50
C GLY A 726 23.37 -11.77 -34.75
N ILE A 727 23.00 -12.32 -35.92
CA ILE A 727 23.59 -11.95 -37.21
C ILE A 727 23.25 -10.49 -37.59
N SER A 728 22.05 -10.02 -37.25
CA SER A 728 21.61 -8.65 -37.53
C SER A 728 22.38 -7.63 -36.69
N VAL A 729 22.65 -7.95 -35.42
CA VAL A 729 23.49 -7.13 -34.53
C VAL A 729 24.94 -7.08 -35.01
N ILE A 730 25.49 -8.21 -35.46
CA ILE A 730 26.86 -8.26 -36.02
C ILE A 730 26.94 -7.51 -37.37
N LEU A 731 25.90 -7.56 -38.21
CA LEU A 731 25.85 -6.79 -39.46
C LEU A 731 25.72 -5.28 -39.22
N ILE A 732 24.96 -4.86 -38.20
CA ILE A 732 24.88 -3.46 -37.77
C ILE A 732 26.23 -2.99 -37.23
N LEU A 733 26.94 -3.81 -36.45
CA LEU A 733 28.30 -3.52 -36.00
C LEU A 733 29.31 -3.44 -37.17
N ILE A 734 29.22 -4.31 -38.17
CA ILE A 734 30.12 -4.26 -39.35
C ILE A 734 29.83 -3.04 -40.24
N ILE A 735 28.59 -2.59 -40.31
CA ILE A 735 28.21 -1.38 -41.06
C ILE A 735 28.62 -0.10 -40.30
N LEU A 736 28.74 -0.15 -38.97
CA LEU A 736 29.22 0.97 -38.15
C LEU A 736 30.75 1.06 -38.05
N PHE A 737 31.48 0.00 -38.39
CA PHE A 737 32.95 -0.04 -38.42
C PHE A 737 33.56 0.12 -39.84
N LYS A 738 32.75 0.50 -40.84
CA LYS A 738 33.19 0.99 -42.15
C LYS A 738 32.71 2.42 -42.34
#